data_AF-A0A1E3NS13-F1
#
_entry.id   AF-A0A1E3NS13-F1
#
_cell.length_a   1.000
_cell.length_b   1.000
_cell.length_c   1.000
_cell.angle_alpha   90.00
_cell.angle_beta   90.00
_cell.angle_gamma   90.00
#
_symmetry.space_group_name_H-M   'P 1'
#
loop_
_entity.id
_entity.type
_entity.pdbx_description
1 polymer ?
#
loop_
_entity_poly.entity_id
_entity_poly.type
_entity_poly.pdbx_seq_one_letter_code
_entity_poly.pdbx_strand_id
1 'polypeptide(L)'
;MVLKSASTNDISVYQISGTNVSKSLPDWLERKRKRSLKNDVDYQNRVELIQDFEFSESSNKIKVTRDGQYAMATGTYKPQIHVYDFSNLSLKFERHTDTENVDFLILSDDWTKSVHLQNDRSIEFQNRGGRDHKLRIPKFGRSLAYDDVSCDLYVGASGDEIYRLNLEQGRFMKPFQIENDRGVNSVDVNTTHGLFSAGLEDGTVEFWDPRAKQRIIKLQIAEAKESGSEISCVKFANNSLNFACGTSDGLTMIYDLRTSHPLITKDQGYGFGIKKIIWLEESGNENMNLILTSDKKIAKIWNRDNGKPYAAMEPSVDINDIEHVQGSGMFLMANESIPMHTYYIPQLGPSPRWCSFLDNITEELEEKPSDTVYSNYKFLTKQDVAKLGISHLIGTNVLRAYMHGYFIDNELYDKVNLIANPNSVAEEREREIRRRIEKERESRIRSTGAFTNTKIKVNKEYVGHLQSKLGSEAAEGVVNDDRFKEMFEDPRFQINEESHDYKQLNPVASSLAGPKPLTAAEESDEERMAMRNKNGANDSDSGSDSDSDSETEEKEKELARQKLKEQLKQKQEKKKRERAEAAQYMSKMKSINKNDELSLDGERNKVVSFGKQAKLQGESSKVRKEQKANTRIRKNAIGEGEITFIPTKKTAKMAFEDQEENSERRGKAKQVVDGRRRASKNVFRGM
;
A
#
# COMPACT_ATOMS: atom_id res chain seq x y z
N MET A 1 -0.61 9.00 -5.87
CA MET A 1 -1.33 7.96 -6.63
C MET A 1 -1.97 8.65 -7.83
N VAL A 2 -1.41 8.51 -9.03
CA VAL A 2 -1.94 9.20 -10.21
C VAL A 2 -2.01 8.20 -11.34
N LEU A 3 -3.19 7.63 -11.57
CA LEU A 3 -3.50 6.98 -12.84
C LEU A 3 -3.54 8.08 -13.90
N LYS A 4 -2.83 7.91 -15.00
CA LYS A 4 -2.90 8.87 -16.10
C LYS A 4 -4.22 8.65 -16.85
N SER A 5 -5.09 9.64 -16.78
CA SER A 5 -6.29 9.72 -17.61
C SER A 5 -5.96 10.40 -18.94
N ALA A 6 -6.29 9.75 -20.06
CA ALA A 6 -6.41 10.41 -21.35
C ALA A 6 -7.88 10.77 -21.54
N SER A 7 -8.22 12.06 -21.56
CA SER A 7 -9.57 12.51 -21.89
C SER A 7 -9.71 12.61 -23.40
N THR A 8 -10.57 11.79 -24.00
CA THR A 8 -10.96 11.92 -25.41
C THR A 8 -12.47 12.12 -25.47
N ASN A 9 -12.93 13.16 -26.19
CA ASN A 9 -14.35 13.52 -26.31
C ASN A 9 -15.10 13.64 -24.95
N ASP A 10 -14.51 14.32 -23.97
CA ASP A 10 -15.05 14.48 -22.60
C ASP A 10 -15.27 13.18 -21.82
N ILE A 11 -14.71 12.06 -22.30
CA ILE A 11 -14.71 10.75 -21.64
C ILE A 11 -13.30 10.46 -21.14
N SER A 12 -13.18 10.22 -19.83
CA SER A 12 -11.92 9.83 -19.20
C SER A 12 -11.61 8.36 -19.47
N VAL A 13 -10.49 8.11 -20.13
CA VAL A 13 -9.93 6.77 -20.33
C VAL A 13 -8.73 6.61 -19.40
N TYR A 14 -8.78 5.62 -18.51
CA TYR A 14 -7.70 5.35 -17.55
C TYR A 14 -6.84 4.19 -18.04
N GLN A 15 -5.53 4.42 -18.10
CA GLN A 15 -4.56 3.35 -18.30
C GLN A 15 -4.05 2.87 -16.93
N ILE A 16 -4.27 1.60 -16.60
CA ILE A 16 -3.91 1.04 -15.29
C ILE A 16 -2.58 0.30 -15.37
N SER A 17 -2.47 -0.65 -16.29
CA SER A 17 -1.21 -1.33 -16.62
C SER A 17 -0.68 -0.79 -17.94
N GLY A 18 0.62 -0.51 -17.99
CA GLY A 18 1.33 -0.27 -19.24
C GLY A 18 2.50 0.69 -19.16
N THR A 19 3.12 0.91 -20.33
CA THR A 19 4.36 1.68 -20.50
C THR A 19 4.30 3.12 -19.99
N ASN A 20 3.12 3.72 -19.91
CA ASN A 20 2.93 5.08 -19.41
C ASN A 20 2.87 5.16 -17.88
N VAL A 21 2.54 4.05 -17.21
CA VAL A 21 2.42 3.90 -15.76
C VAL A 21 3.73 3.37 -15.17
N SER A 22 4.40 2.44 -15.85
CA SER A 22 5.74 1.99 -15.51
C SER A 22 6.74 2.45 -16.56
N LYS A 23 7.69 3.33 -16.20
CA LYS A 23 8.96 3.38 -16.94
C LYS A 23 9.60 2.03 -16.70
N SER A 24 9.43 1.09 -17.64
CA SER A 24 9.98 -0.26 -17.52
C SER A 24 11.51 -0.16 -17.47
N LEU A 25 12.05 -0.14 -16.26
CA LEU A 25 13.46 -0.43 -16.06
C LEU A 25 13.63 -1.91 -16.42
N PRO A 26 14.73 -2.29 -17.08
CA PRO A 26 14.99 -3.70 -17.31
C PRO A 26 14.92 -4.48 -15.98
N ASP A 27 14.25 -5.63 -15.98
CA ASP A 27 13.95 -6.40 -14.76
C ASP A 27 15.21 -6.71 -13.92
N TRP A 28 16.35 -6.99 -14.57
CA TRP A 28 17.63 -7.18 -13.87
C TRP A 28 18.11 -5.93 -13.10
N LEU A 29 17.81 -4.73 -13.61
CA LEU A 29 18.15 -3.46 -13.00
C LEU A 29 17.18 -3.12 -11.86
N GLU A 30 15.89 -3.42 -12.04
CA GLU A 30 14.89 -3.32 -10.96
C GLU A 30 15.27 -4.22 -9.78
N ARG A 31 15.60 -5.49 -10.04
CA ARG A 31 16.06 -6.43 -9.00
C ARG A 31 17.31 -5.92 -8.27
N LYS A 32 18.27 -5.33 -8.99
CA LYS A 32 19.48 -4.75 -8.41
C LYS A 32 19.21 -3.48 -7.59
N ARG A 33 18.24 -2.66 -8.01
CA ARG A 33 17.89 -1.38 -7.39
C ARG A 33 16.65 -1.43 -6.50
N LYS A 34 16.09 -2.61 -6.21
CA LYS A 34 14.84 -2.78 -5.44
C LYS A 34 14.84 -2.01 -4.11
N ARG A 35 15.99 -1.96 -3.42
CA ARG A 35 16.14 -1.20 -2.16
C ARG A 35 16.12 0.32 -2.35
N SER A 36 16.64 0.84 -3.45
CA SER A 36 16.59 2.28 -3.75
C SER A 36 15.24 2.69 -4.35
N LEU A 37 14.64 1.83 -5.18
CA LEU A 37 13.32 2.03 -5.79
C LEU A 37 12.19 2.05 -4.75
N LYS A 38 12.34 1.35 -3.63
CA LYS A 38 11.38 1.41 -2.52
C LYS A 38 11.19 2.83 -1.98
N ASN A 39 12.16 3.73 -2.14
CA ASN A 39 12.06 5.12 -1.71
C ASN A 39 11.52 6.05 -2.79
N ASP A 40 11.33 5.55 -4.01
CA ASP A 40 10.79 6.31 -5.13
C ASP A 40 9.26 6.42 -4.99
N VAL A 41 8.74 7.63 -5.09
CA VAL A 41 7.31 7.94 -4.92
C VAL A 41 6.50 7.33 -6.05
N ASP A 42 7.06 7.28 -7.26
CA ASP A 42 6.40 6.69 -8.43
C ASP A 42 6.28 5.16 -8.28
N TYR A 43 7.31 4.51 -7.72
CA TYR A 43 7.31 3.08 -7.45
C TYR A 43 6.38 2.70 -6.29
N GLN A 44 6.31 3.52 -5.24
CA GLN A 44 5.37 3.31 -4.12
C GLN A 44 3.91 3.51 -4.54
N ASN A 45 3.65 4.43 -5.47
CA ASN A 45 2.30 4.74 -5.95
C ASN A 45 1.87 3.88 -7.15
N ARG A 46 2.71 2.92 -7.60
CA ARG A 46 2.42 2.06 -8.74
C ARG A 46 1.29 1.11 -8.40
N VAL A 47 0.25 1.12 -9.24
CA VAL A 47 -0.87 0.18 -9.14
C VAL A 47 -0.63 -0.93 -10.15
N GLU A 48 -0.39 -2.13 -9.66
CA GLU A 48 -0.40 -3.36 -10.45
C GLU A 48 -1.71 -4.08 -10.16
N LEU A 49 -2.58 -4.17 -11.18
CA LEU A 49 -3.89 -4.81 -11.05
C LEU A 49 -3.75 -6.32 -10.95
N ILE A 50 -2.99 -6.90 -11.87
CA ILE A 50 -2.68 -8.33 -11.95
C ILE A 50 -1.18 -8.46 -11.82
N GLN A 51 -0.74 -9.27 -10.86
CA GLN A 51 0.66 -9.56 -10.64
C GLN A 51 1.22 -10.37 -11.80
N ASP A 52 2.42 -10.02 -12.25
CA ASP A 52 3.16 -10.67 -13.34
C ASP A 52 2.39 -10.63 -14.68
N PHE A 53 1.62 -9.56 -14.91
CA PHE A 53 0.88 -9.32 -16.16
C PHE A 53 1.78 -8.77 -17.27
N GLU A 54 2.86 -9.49 -17.55
CA GLU A 54 3.89 -9.13 -18.52
C GLU A 54 4.44 -10.34 -19.25
N PHE A 55 5.03 -10.09 -20.43
CA PHE A 55 5.84 -11.05 -21.16
C PHE A 55 7.24 -10.48 -21.34
N SER A 56 8.25 -11.32 -21.54
CA SER A 56 9.64 -10.85 -21.62
C SER A 56 9.95 -9.98 -22.83
N GLU A 57 9.20 -10.11 -23.93
CA GLU A 57 9.39 -9.31 -25.14
C GLU A 57 8.07 -8.71 -25.62
N SER A 58 7.13 -9.55 -26.06
CA SER A 58 5.84 -9.11 -26.57
C SER A 58 4.74 -10.15 -26.37
N SER A 59 3.50 -9.69 -26.51
CA SER A 59 2.29 -10.51 -26.43
C SER A 59 1.56 -10.55 -27.77
N ASN A 60 1.00 -11.72 -28.11
CA ASN A 60 0.33 -11.94 -29.39
C ASN A 60 -1.18 -11.76 -29.26
N LYS A 61 -1.83 -12.64 -28.50
CA LYS A 61 -3.28 -12.64 -28.29
C LYS A 61 -3.64 -12.73 -26.84
N ILE A 62 -4.82 -12.20 -26.52
CA ILE A 62 -5.42 -12.28 -25.19
C ILE A 62 -6.90 -12.60 -25.35
N LYS A 63 -7.40 -13.53 -24.52
CA LYS A 63 -8.82 -13.88 -24.44
C LYS A 63 -9.23 -14.04 -22.99
N VAL A 64 -10.40 -13.52 -22.68
CA VAL A 64 -11.06 -13.67 -21.38
C VAL A 64 -11.99 -14.87 -21.48
N THR A 65 -12.11 -15.63 -20.41
CA THR A 65 -13.02 -16.77 -20.35
C THR A 65 -14.47 -16.30 -20.24
N ARG A 66 -15.44 -17.13 -20.64
CA ARG A 66 -16.87 -16.75 -20.63
C ARG A 66 -17.36 -16.45 -19.22
N ASP A 67 -16.81 -17.13 -18.22
CA ASP A 67 -17.09 -16.86 -16.80
C ASP A 67 -16.52 -15.53 -16.30
N GLY A 68 -15.64 -14.89 -17.07
CA GLY A 68 -15.02 -13.60 -16.70
C GLY A 68 -14.07 -13.69 -15.50
N GLN A 69 -13.65 -14.89 -15.09
CA GLN A 69 -12.76 -15.14 -13.95
C GLN A 69 -11.30 -15.38 -14.34
N TYR A 70 -11.04 -15.76 -15.58
CA TYR A 70 -9.70 -16.01 -16.06
C TYR A 70 -9.41 -15.25 -17.35
N ALA A 71 -8.14 -14.95 -17.57
CA ALA A 71 -7.64 -14.54 -18.87
C ALA A 71 -6.49 -15.44 -19.29
N MET A 72 -6.45 -15.77 -20.57
CA MET A 72 -5.34 -16.46 -21.19
C MET A 72 -4.65 -15.49 -22.14
N ALA A 73 -3.33 -15.43 -22.09
CA ALA A 73 -2.51 -14.65 -23.00
C ALA A 73 -1.36 -15.50 -23.55
N THR A 74 -0.89 -15.16 -24.75
CA THR A 74 0.21 -15.86 -25.42
C THR A 74 1.36 -14.91 -25.69
N GLY A 75 2.60 -15.32 -25.38
CA GLY A 75 3.82 -14.56 -25.59
C GLY A 75 4.72 -15.11 -26.70
N THR A 76 5.68 -14.29 -27.13
CA THR A 76 6.60 -14.56 -28.26
C THR A 76 7.89 -15.25 -27.84
N TYR A 77 8.65 -14.65 -26.92
CA TYR A 77 9.94 -15.17 -26.48
C TYR A 77 9.78 -16.36 -25.55
N LYS A 78 10.46 -17.47 -25.92
CA LYS A 78 10.16 -18.81 -25.41
C LYS A 78 8.64 -19.01 -25.41
N PRO A 79 8.05 -19.28 -26.59
CA PRO A 79 6.61 -19.27 -26.78
C PRO A 79 5.88 -19.85 -25.59
N GLN A 80 5.03 -19.05 -24.96
CA GLN A 80 4.42 -19.41 -23.69
C GLN A 80 2.99 -18.90 -23.58
N ILE A 81 2.23 -19.60 -22.77
CA ILE A 81 0.85 -19.31 -22.43
C ILE A 81 0.83 -18.94 -20.96
N HIS A 82 0.26 -17.78 -20.67
CA HIS A 82 0.00 -17.31 -19.32
C HIS A 82 -1.49 -17.38 -19.08
N VAL A 83 -1.88 -18.04 -17.99
CA VAL A 83 -3.27 -18.01 -17.51
C VAL A 83 -3.29 -17.22 -16.22
N TYR A 84 -4.06 -16.16 -16.21
CA TYR A 84 -4.29 -15.28 -15.07
C TYR A 84 -5.60 -15.66 -14.40
N ASP A 85 -5.58 -15.68 -13.08
CA ASP A 85 -6.76 -15.84 -12.23
C ASP A 85 -7.12 -14.49 -11.65
N PHE A 86 -8.27 -13.96 -12.05
CA PHE A 86 -8.71 -12.65 -11.61
C PHE A 86 -9.15 -12.62 -10.15
N SER A 87 -9.58 -13.76 -9.59
CA SER A 87 -9.95 -13.81 -8.16
C SER A 87 -8.73 -13.65 -7.26
N ASN A 88 -7.58 -14.18 -7.71
CA ASN A 88 -6.31 -14.11 -6.99
C ASN A 88 -5.41 -12.95 -7.46
N LEU A 89 -5.79 -12.24 -8.52
CA LEU A 89 -5.02 -11.15 -9.15
C LEU A 89 -3.58 -11.55 -9.51
N SER A 90 -3.36 -12.80 -9.91
CA SER A 90 -2.02 -13.31 -10.16
C SER A 90 -1.99 -14.28 -11.32
N LEU A 91 -0.78 -14.54 -11.83
CA LEU A 91 -0.51 -15.65 -12.74
C LEU A 91 -0.84 -16.98 -12.04
N LYS A 92 -1.66 -17.80 -12.67
CA LYS A 92 -2.02 -19.15 -12.20
C LYS A 92 -0.97 -20.18 -12.59
N PHE A 93 -0.55 -20.15 -13.85
CA PHE A 93 0.58 -20.90 -14.36
C PHE A 93 1.10 -20.30 -15.66
N GLU A 94 2.37 -20.57 -15.95
CA GLU A 94 2.99 -20.41 -17.25
C GLU A 94 3.22 -21.79 -17.88
N ARG A 95 2.93 -21.92 -19.18
CA ARG A 95 3.23 -23.13 -19.96
C ARG A 95 3.94 -22.75 -21.23
N HIS A 96 5.05 -23.41 -21.51
CA HIS A 96 5.80 -23.20 -22.73
C HIS A 96 5.23 -24.07 -23.86
N THR A 97 5.10 -23.50 -25.06
CA THR A 97 4.73 -24.17 -26.30
C THR A 97 5.96 -24.34 -27.20
N ASP A 98 5.91 -25.31 -28.12
CA ASP A 98 7.03 -25.59 -29.01
C ASP A 98 7.29 -24.42 -29.98
N THR A 99 6.22 -23.79 -30.45
CA THR A 99 6.26 -22.68 -31.40
C THR A 99 5.30 -21.58 -30.98
N GLU A 100 5.49 -20.41 -31.57
CA GLU A 100 4.63 -19.25 -31.38
C GLU A 100 3.19 -19.51 -31.85
N ASN A 101 2.24 -19.01 -31.06
CA ASN A 101 0.81 -19.09 -31.35
C ASN A 101 0.37 -17.89 -32.19
N VAL A 102 -0.39 -18.18 -33.24
CA VAL A 102 -1.05 -17.19 -34.11
C VAL A 102 -2.40 -16.79 -33.54
N ASP A 103 -3.24 -17.79 -33.29
CA ASP A 103 -4.59 -17.63 -32.73
C ASP A 103 -4.84 -18.74 -31.71
N PHE A 104 -5.74 -18.50 -30.78
CA PHE A 104 -6.18 -19.54 -29.86
C PHE A 104 -7.62 -19.31 -29.45
N LEU A 105 -8.32 -20.36 -29.05
CA LEU A 105 -9.68 -20.29 -28.52
C LEU A 105 -9.78 -21.06 -27.22
N ILE A 106 -10.67 -20.59 -26.37
CA ILE A 106 -11.05 -21.27 -25.14
C ILE A 106 -12.37 -21.98 -25.43
N LEU A 107 -12.41 -23.30 -25.24
CA LEU A 107 -13.58 -24.12 -25.57
C LEU A 107 -14.54 -24.27 -24.40
N SER A 108 -14.02 -24.17 -23.18
CA SER A 108 -14.79 -24.25 -21.94
C SER A 108 -15.09 -22.86 -21.40
N ASP A 109 -16.05 -22.74 -20.48
CA ASP A 109 -16.36 -21.46 -19.82
C ASP A 109 -15.24 -20.94 -18.89
N ASP A 110 -14.46 -21.88 -18.31
CA ASP A 110 -13.21 -21.64 -17.59
C ASP A 110 -12.02 -21.51 -18.58
N TRP A 111 -10.87 -22.09 -18.28
CA TRP A 111 -9.68 -22.18 -19.15
C TRP A 111 -9.26 -23.64 -19.39
N THR A 112 -10.04 -24.61 -18.89
CA THR A 112 -9.64 -26.01 -18.74
C THR A 112 -9.32 -26.70 -20.06
N LYS A 113 -9.98 -26.28 -21.14
CA LYS A 113 -9.78 -26.75 -22.51
C LYS A 113 -9.53 -25.54 -23.41
N SER A 114 -8.38 -25.52 -24.06
CA SER A 114 -8.04 -24.50 -25.04
C SER A 114 -7.42 -25.13 -26.29
N VAL A 115 -7.58 -24.44 -27.41
CA VAL A 115 -7.06 -24.82 -28.71
C VAL A 115 -6.15 -23.73 -29.20
N HIS A 116 -4.93 -24.09 -29.60
CA HIS A 116 -3.92 -23.15 -30.05
C HIS A 116 -3.53 -23.46 -31.49
N LEU A 117 -3.62 -22.45 -32.35
CA LEU A 117 -3.10 -22.48 -33.71
C LEU A 117 -1.67 -21.96 -33.71
N GLN A 118 -0.75 -22.81 -34.13
CA GLN A 118 0.68 -22.52 -34.15
C GLN A 118 1.17 -22.11 -35.54
N ASN A 119 2.27 -21.36 -35.57
CA ASN A 119 2.96 -20.94 -36.80
C ASN A 119 3.42 -22.12 -37.67
N ASP A 120 3.74 -23.29 -37.09
CA ASP A 120 4.25 -24.47 -37.82
C ASP A 120 3.16 -25.33 -38.48
N ARG A 121 1.93 -24.80 -38.60
CA ARG A 121 0.73 -25.51 -39.09
C ARG A 121 0.21 -26.57 -38.12
N SER A 122 0.58 -26.47 -36.85
CA SER A 122 0.02 -27.33 -35.81
C SER A 122 -1.22 -26.70 -35.18
N ILE A 123 -2.10 -27.57 -34.71
CA ILE A 123 -3.14 -27.24 -33.75
C ILE A 123 -2.82 -28.02 -32.49
N GLU A 124 -2.59 -27.32 -31.39
CA GLU A 124 -2.37 -27.93 -30.07
C GLU A 124 -3.63 -27.84 -29.22
N PHE A 125 -4.09 -28.98 -28.75
CA PHE A 125 -5.13 -29.09 -27.73
C PHE A 125 -4.48 -29.12 -26.36
N GLN A 126 -4.89 -28.18 -25.53
CA GLN A 126 -4.39 -28.04 -24.18
C GLN A 126 -5.50 -28.27 -23.17
N ASN A 127 -5.21 -29.13 -22.21
CA ASN A 127 -6.05 -29.40 -21.06
C ASN A 127 -5.43 -28.82 -19.79
N ARG A 128 -6.09 -29.01 -18.64
CA ARG A 128 -5.52 -28.72 -17.31
C ARG A 128 -4.17 -29.39 -17.07
N GLY A 129 -4.00 -30.63 -17.57
CA GLY A 129 -2.77 -31.42 -17.39
C GLY A 129 -1.61 -31.04 -18.32
N GLY A 130 -1.82 -30.09 -19.25
CA GLY A 130 -0.83 -29.73 -20.27
C GLY A 130 -1.32 -30.04 -21.68
N ARG A 131 -0.39 -30.39 -22.59
CA ARG A 131 -0.71 -30.73 -23.98
C ARG A 131 -1.32 -32.13 -24.07
N ASP A 132 -2.53 -32.19 -24.62
CA ASP A 132 -3.25 -33.45 -24.83
C ASP A 132 -2.91 -34.03 -26.22
N HIS A 133 -3.20 -33.24 -27.26
CA HIS A 133 -2.97 -33.63 -28.65
C HIS A 133 -2.32 -32.52 -29.47
N LYS A 134 -1.55 -32.92 -30.47
CA LYS A 134 -0.99 -32.04 -31.52
C LYS A 134 -1.42 -32.58 -32.87
N LEU A 135 -2.25 -31.83 -33.57
CA LEU A 135 -2.69 -32.12 -34.93
C LEU A 135 -1.95 -31.23 -35.92
N ARG A 136 -1.85 -31.66 -37.18
CA ARG A 136 -1.24 -30.87 -38.24
C ARG A 136 -2.25 -30.61 -39.34
N ILE A 137 -2.35 -29.35 -39.77
CA ILE A 137 -3.11 -28.95 -40.95
C ILE A 137 -2.20 -28.84 -42.19
N PRO A 138 -2.73 -29.06 -43.41
CA PRO A 138 -1.91 -29.04 -44.64
C PRO A 138 -1.26 -27.67 -44.93
N LYS A 139 -2.03 -26.59 -44.76
CA LYS A 139 -1.62 -25.20 -45.06
C LYS A 139 -1.44 -24.37 -43.78
N PHE A 140 -0.86 -23.18 -43.92
CA PHE A 140 -0.70 -22.23 -42.82
C PHE A 140 -2.04 -21.65 -42.39
N GLY A 141 -2.40 -21.86 -41.13
CA GLY A 141 -3.61 -21.30 -40.54
C GLY A 141 -3.38 -19.84 -40.10
N ARG A 142 -4.41 -19.01 -40.23
CA ARG A 142 -4.42 -17.59 -39.83
C ARG A 142 -5.38 -17.32 -38.68
N SER A 143 -6.56 -17.92 -38.74
CA SER A 143 -7.62 -17.71 -37.75
C SER A 143 -8.35 -19.00 -37.42
N LEU A 144 -8.99 -18.99 -36.25
CA LEU A 144 -9.66 -20.15 -35.72
C LEU A 144 -11.01 -19.74 -35.13
N ALA A 145 -12.06 -20.51 -35.44
CA ALA A 145 -13.39 -20.35 -34.86
C ALA A 145 -13.94 -21.71 -34.40
N TYR A 146 -14.73 -21.70 -33.33
CA TYR A 146 -15.38 -22.90 -32.80
C TYR A 146 -16.89 -22.70 -32.80
N ASP A 147 -17.63 -23.70 -33.28
CA ASP A 147 -19.08 -23.73 -33.20
C ASP A 147 -19.52 -24.66 -32.05
N ASP A 148 -20.20 -24.07 -31.07
CA ASP A 148 -20.70 -24.76 -29.88
C ASP A 148 -21.80 -25.78 -30.23
N VAL A 149 -22.57 -25.57 -31.31
CA VAL A 149 -23.73 -26.41 -31.64
C VAL A 149 -23.30 -27.70 -32.33
N SER A 150 -22.36 -27.61 -33.28
CA SER A 150 -21.88 -28.76 -34.06
C SER A 150 -20.60 -29.39 -33.52
N CYS A 151 -19.99 -28.78 -32.50
CA CYS A 151 -18.67 -29.13 -31.97
C CYS A 151 -17.58 -29.16 -33.06
N ASP A 152 -17.74 -28.32 -34.09
CA ASP A 152 -16.79 -28.19 -35.19
C ASP A 152 -15.86 -27.01 -34.99
N LEU A 153 -14.57 -27.29 -35.19
CA LEU A 153 -13.51 -26.32 -35.20
C LEU A 153 -13.21 -25.94 -36.66
N TYR A 154 -13.38 -24.67 -36.98
CA TYR A 154 -13.05 -24.12 -38.28
C TYR A 154 -11.72 -23.42 -38.24
N VAL A 155 -10.89 -23.71 -39.22
CA VAL A 155 -9.55 -23.14 -39.34
C VAL A 155 -9.45 -22.44 -40.68
N GLY A 156 -9.35 -21.11 -40.64
CA GLY A 156 -9.04 -20.29 -41.80
C GLY A 156 -7.57 -20.46 -42.14
N ALA A 157 -7.29 -20.89 -43.36
CA ALA A 157 -5.93 -21.12 -43.84
C ALA A 157 -5.63 -20.33 -45.11
N SER A 158 -4.34 -20.27 -45.44
CA SER A 158 -3.88 -19.81 -46.74
C SER A 158 -4.18 -20.88 -47.81
N GLY A 159 -4.85 -20.49 -48.89
CA GLY A 159 -5.29 -21.37 -49.98
C GLY A 159 -6.81 -21.33 -50.20
N ASP A 160 -7.29 -22.34 -50.91
CA ASP A 160 -8.68 -22.51 -51.35
C ASP A 160 -9.59 -23.23 -50.33
N GLU A 161 -9.03 -23.81 -49.27
CA GLU A 161 -9.76 -24.66 -48.34
C GLU A 161 -9.85 -24.09 -46.92
N ILE A 162 -11.06 -24.16 -46.33
CA ILE A 162 -11.29 -23.97 -44.89
C ILE A 162 -11.39 -25.35 -44.24
N TYR A 163 -10.49 -25.64 -43.31
CA TYR A 163 -10.47 -26.93 -42.64
C TYR A 163 -11.53 -26.98 -41.54
N ARG A 164 -12.33 -28.05 -41.55
CA ARG A 164 -13.32 -28.36 -40.52
C ARG A 164 -12.86 -29.60 -39.76
N LEU A 165 -12.66 -29.45 -38.46
CA LEU A 165 -12.28 -30.54 -37.56
C LEU A 165 -13.40 -30.73 -36.55
N ASN A 166 -14.08 -31.88 -36.59
CA ASN A 166 -15.11 -32.19 -35.61
C ASN A 166 -14.46 -32.72 -34.34
N LEU A 167 -14.68 -32.04 -33.21
CA LEU A 167 -14.06 -32.38 -31.94
C LEU A 167 -14.76 -33.54 -31.23
N GLU A 168 -16.05 -33.76 -31.51
CA GLU A 168 -16.80 -34.90 -30.95
C GLU A 168 -16.35 -36.22 -31.58
N GLN A 169 -16.17 -36.23 -32.90
CA GLN A 169 -15.75 -37.41 -33.66
C GLN A 169 -14.23 -37.55 -33.79
N GLY A 170 -13.48 -36.48 -33.49
CA GLY A 170 -12.03 -36.44 -33.59
C GLY A 170 -11.49 -36.60 -35.02
N ARG A 171 -12.25 -36.18 -36.04
CA ARG A 171 -11.87 -36.35 -37.46
C ARG A 171 -11.96 -35.05 -38.25
N PHE A 172 -11.15 -34.97 -39.29
CA PHE A 172 -11.32 -33.95 -40.33
C PHE A 172 -12.58 -34.26 -41.15
N MET A 173 -13.46 -33.28 -41.22
CA MET A 173 -14.61 -33.29 -42.11
C MET A 173 -14.19 -32.76 -43.49
N LYS A 174 -15.07 -32.88 -44.48
CA LYS A 174 -14.84 -32.29 -45.79
C LYS A 174 -14.63 -30.76 -45.62
N PRO A 175 -13.51 -30.20 -46.11
CA PRO A 175 -13.26 -28.76 -46.02
C PRO A 175 -14.25 -27.97 -46.88
N PHE A 176 -14.47 -26.71 -46.53
CA PHE A 176 -15.21 -25.79 -47.41
C PHE A 176 -14.28 -25.28 -48.50
N GLN A 177 -14.73 -25.38 -49.75
CA GLN A 177 -13.98 -24.95 -50.92
C GLN A 177 -14.38 -23.52 -51.29
N ILE A 178 -13.39 -22.64 -51.24
CA ILE A 178 -13.45 -21.26 -51.65
C ILE A 178 -13.12 -21.21 -53.13
N GLU A 179 -13.72 -20.25 -53.84
CA GLU A 179 -13.52 -20.06 -55.27
C GLU A 179 -12.13 -19.50 -55.63
N ASN A 180 -11.46 -18.87 -54.67
CA ASN A 180 -10.20 -18.15 -54.87
C ASN A 180 -9.09 -18.74 -53.99
N ASP A 181 -7.86 -18.77 -54.52
CA ASP A 181 -6.69 -19.46 -53.93
C ASP A 181 -5.83 -18.57 -53.00
N ARG A 182 -6.25 -17.33 -52.73
CA ARG A 182 -5.41 -16.37 -51.96
C ARG A 182 -5.42 -16.65 -50.45
N GLY A 183 -6.56 -17.07 -49.89
CA GLY A 183 -6.67 -17.50 -48.50
C GLY A 183 -7.71 -16.75 -47.68
N VAL A 184 -7.91 -17.25 -46.46
CA VAL A 184 -8.82 -16.68 -45.46
C VAL A 184 -8.03 -16.06 -44.32
N ASN A 185 -8.31 -14.80 -44.03
CA ASN A 185 -7.66 -14.05 -42.96
C ASN A 185 -8.40 -14.21 -41.64
N SER A 186 -9.71 -13.97 -41.65
CA SER A 186 -10.55 -14.04 -40.46
C SER A 186 -11.74 -14.96 -40.65
N VAL A 187 -12.11 -15.61 -39.55
CA VAL A 187 -13.21 -16.54 -39.48
C VAL A 187 -14.01 -16.26 -38.23
N ASP A 188 -15.33 -16.28 -38.33
CA ASP A 188 -16.23 -16.12 -37.19
C ASP A 188 -17.50 -16.93 -37.38
N VAL A 189 -18.09 -17.37 -36.27
CA VAL A 189 -19.36 -18.09 -36.24
C VAL A 189 -20.34 -17.31 -35.40
N ASN A 190 -21.54 -17.09 -35.93
CA ASN A 190 -22.62 -16.52 -35.15
C ASN A 190 -23.16 -17.56 -34.16
N THR A 191 -23.14 -17.23 -32.87
CA THR A 191 -23.58 -18.10 -31.77
C THR A 191 -25.08 -18.43 -31.81
N THR A 192 -25.93 -17.55 -32.38
CA THR A 192 -27.39 -17.74 -32.35
C THR A 192 -27.92 -18.52 -33.53
N HIS A 193 -27.50 -18.19 -34.75
CA HIS A 193 -27.96 -18.82 -35.98
C HIS A 193 -27.03 -19.93 -36.48
N GLY A 194 -25.77 -19.95 -36.04
CA GLY A 194 -24.74 -20.88 -36.51
C GLY A 194 -24.20 -20.54 -37.89
N LEU A 195 -24.44 -19.32 -38.41
CA LEU A 195 -23.88 -18.91 -39.70
C LEU A 195 -22.36 -18.70 -39.57
N PHE A 196 -21.63 -19.30 -40.48
CA PHE A 196 -20.18 -19.19 -40.56
C PHE A 196 -19.80 -18.10 -41.56
N SER A 197 -18.86 -17.23 -41.19
CA SER A 197 -18.29 -16.20 -42.06
C SER A 197 -16.80 -16.42 -42.26
N ALA A 198 -16.35 -16.19 -43.49
CA ALA A 198 -14.94 -16.15 -43.88
C ALA A 198 -14.62 -14.84 -44.58
N GLY A 199 -13.65 -14.10 -44.05
CA GLY A 199 -13.08 -12.91 -44.66
C GLY A 199 -11.90 -13.28 -45.55
N LEU A 200 -12.04 -13.02 -46.86
CA LEU A 200 -11.05 -13.38 -47.88
C LEU A 200 -10.08 -12.24 -48.17
N GLU A 201 -8.91 -12.60 -48.69
CA GLU A 201 -7.91 -11.64 -49.18
C GLU A 201 -8.41 -10.80 -50.38
N ASP A 202 -9.38 -11.29 -51.15
CA ASP A 202 -9.89 -10.60 -52.34
C ASP A 202 -10.94 -9.50 -52.05
N GLY A 203 -11.10 -9.10 -50.79
CA GLY A 203 -12.10 -8.11 -50.41
C GLY A 203 -13.54 -8.64 -50.49
N THR A 204 -13.72 -9.96 -50.40
CA THR A 204 -15.05 -10.62 -50.35
C THR A 204 -15.27 -11.36 -49.03
N VAL A 205 -16.49 -11.29 -48.50
CA VAL A 205 -16.92 -12.08 -47.34
C VAL A 205 -17.79 -13.23 -47.84
N GLU A 206 -17.45 -14.45 -47.49
CA GLU A 206 -18.27 -15.62 -47.76
C GLU A 206 -19.00 -16.11 -46.53
N PHE A 207 -20.29 -16.40 -46.69
CA PHE A 207 -21.14 -16.96 -45.66
C PHE A 207 -21.50 -18.41 -45.98
N TRP A 208 -21.28 -19.29 -45.02
CA TRP A 208 -21.54 -20.72 -45.11
C TRP A 208 -22.51 -21.14 -44.01
N ASP A 209 -23.41 -22.07 -44.32
CA ASP A 209 -24.22 -22.73 -43.30
C ASP A 209 -23.64 -24.12 -43.00
N PRO A 210 -23.20 -24.39 -41.76
CA PRO A 210 -22.70 -25.70 -41.33
C PRO A 210 -23.64 -26.87 -41.60
N ARG A 211 -24.96 -26.61 -41.57
CA ARG A 211 -26.02 -27.62 -41.75
C ARG A 211 -26.17 -27.99 -43.22
N ALA A 212 -26.25 -26.97 -44.08
CA ALA A 212 -26.37 -27.15 -45.52
C ALA A 212 -25.03 -27.53 -46.18
N LYS A 213 -23.89 -27.31 -45.51
CA LYS A 213 -22.52 -27.58 -46.00
C LYS A 213 -22.21 -26.93 -47.35
N GLN A 214 -22.88 -25.82 -47.64
CA GLN A 214 -22.76 -25.07 -48.88
C GLN A 214 -22.62 -23.58 -48.58
N ARG A 215 -21.99 -22.86 -49.51
CA ARG A 215 -21.93 -21.40 -49.49
C ARG A 215 -23.32 -20.85 -49.77
N ILE A 216 -23.79 -19.92 -48.94
CA ILE A 216 -25.07 -19.24 -49.14
C ILE A 216 -24.85 -17.93 -49.87
N ILE A 217 -23.99 -17.07 -49.35
CA ILE A 217 -23.80 -15.71 -49.84
C ILE A 217 -22.31 -15.43 -50.03
N LYS A 218 -21.99 -14.78 -51.14
CA LYS A 218 -20.70 -14.12 -51.36
C LYS A 218 -20.97 -12.62 -51.45
N LEU A 219 -20.55 -11.89 -50.42
CA LEU A 219 -20.70 -10.44 -50.35
C LEU A 219 -19.40 -9.79 -50.82
N GLN A 220 -19.49 -8.99 -51.87
CA GLN A 220 -18.35 -8.24 -52.39
C GLN A 220 -18.43 -6.80 -51.89
N ILE A 221 -17.37 -6.36 -51.22
CA ILE A 221 -17.29 -5.02 -50.65
C ILE A 221 -16.80 -4.06 -51.73
N ALA A 222 -17.61 -3.07 -52.08
CA ALA A 222 -17.33 -2.15 -53.18
C ALA A 222 -16.03 -1.36 -52.96
N GLU A 223 -15.85 -0.78 -51.78
CA GLU A 223 -14.66 0.05 -51.48
C GLU A 223 -13.38 -0.80 -51.41
N ALA A 224 -13.46 -2.03 -50.89
CA ALA A 224 -12.34 -2.97 -50.89
C ALA A 224 -11.94 -3.38 -52.32
N LYS A 225 -12.91 -3.47 -53.25
CA LYS A 225 -12.65 -3.79 -54.65
C LYS A 225 -11.94 -2.65 -55.38
N GLU A 226 -12.32 -1.40 -55.11
CA GLU A 226 -11.69 -0.23 -55.73
C GLU A 226 -10.25 -0.05 -55.26
N SER A 227 -9.99 -0.29 -53.98
CA SER A 227 -8.66 -0.17 -53.37
C SER A 227 -7.80 -1.44 -53.49
N GLY A 228 -8.41 -2.59 -53.82
CA GLY A 228 -7.73 -3.90 -53.83
C GLY A 228 -7.37 -4.40 -52.42
N SER A 229 -8.10 -3.95 -51.40
CA SER A 229 -7.85 -4.23 -49.98
C SER A 229 -8.34 -5.61 -49.58
N GLU A 230 -7.62 -6.27 -48.68
CA GLU A 230 -8.04 -7.53 -48.08
C GLU A 230 -8.97 -7.30 -46.89
N ILE A 231 -9.81 -8.29 -46.58
CA ILE A 231 -10.60 -8.28 -45.35
C ILE A 231 -9.74 -8.88 -44.24
N SER A 232 -9.41 -8.07 -43.24
CA SER A 232 -8.57 -8.48 -42.12
C SER A 232 -9.39 -9.08 -40.98
N CYS A 233 -10.60 -8.59 -40.73
CA CYS A 233 -11.43 -9.01 -39.60
C CYS A 233 -12.92 -9.08 -39.99
N VAL A 234 -13.61 -10.13 -39.55
CA VAL A 234 -15.07 -10.27 -39.64
C VAL A 234 -15.59 -10.69 -38.27
N LYS A 235 -16.65 -10.04 -37.79
CA LYS A 235 -17.30 -10.37 -36.52
C LYS A 235 -18.80 -10.19 -36.54
N PHE A 236 -19.53 -11.20 -36.04
CA PHE A 236 -20.97 -11.12 -35.83
C PHE A 236 -21.31 -10.43 -34.50
N ALA A 237 -22.43 -9.71 -34.50
CA ALA A 237 -23.05 -9.22 -33.27
C ALA A 237 -23.89 -10.32 -32.60
N ASN A 238 -24.09 -10.22 -31.29
CA ASN A 238 -24.96 -11.15 -30.55
C ASN A 238 -26.43 -10.96 -30.96
N ASN A 239 -26.81 -9.76 -31.42
CA ASN A 239 -28.14 -9.47 -32.01
C ASN A 239 -28.41 -10.18 -33.35
N SER A 240 -27.54 -11.10 -33.78
CA SER A 240 -27.75 -12.09 -34.85
C SER A 240 -27.88 -11.58 -36.29
N LEU A 241 -28.20 -10.30 -36.48
CA LEU A 241 -28.49 -9.68 -37.77
C LEU A 241 -27.38 -8.75 -38.26
N ASN A 242 -26.58 -8.18 -37.35
CA ASN A 242 -25.51 -7.28 -37.72
C ASN A 242 -24.19 -8.07 -37.82
N PHE A 243 -23.41 -7.76 -38.84
CA PHE A 243 -22.02 -8.19 -38.94
C PHE A 243 -21.13 -6.99 -39.25
N ALA A 244 -19.92 -7.02 -38.70
CA ALA A 244 -18.90 -6.02 -38.96
C ALA A 244 -17.78 -6.63 -39.78
N CYS A 245 -17.26 -5.83 -40.70
CA CYS A 245 -16.15 -6.17 -41.55
C CYS A 245 -15.07 -5.08 -41.43
N GLY A 246 -13.82 -5.49 -41.29
CA GLY A 246 -12.66 -4.61 -41.30
C GLY A 246 -11.76 -4.93 -42.48
N THR A 247 -11.30 -3.89 -43.17
CA THR A 247 -10.31 -4.01 -44.25
C THR A 247 -8.89 -3.77 -43.77
N SER A 248 -7.91 -4.15 -44.59
CA SER A 248 -6.49 -3.82 -44.41
C SER A 248 -6.17 -2.32 -44.45
N ASP A 249 -7.10 -1.50 -44.94
CA ASP A 249 -6.87 -0.08 -45.16
C ASP A 249 -7.42 0.79 -44.02
N GLY A 250 -7.90 0.17 -42.93
CA GLY A 250 -8.44 0.88 -41.77
C GLY A 250 -9.91 1.26 -41.90
N LEU A 251 -10.62 0.73 -42.92
CA LEU A 251 -12.06 0.95 -43.10
C LEU A 251 -12.86 -0.13 -42.37
N THR A 252 -13.66 0.31 -41.41
CA THR A 252 -14.64 -0.51 -40.70
C THR A 252 -16.01 -0.33 -41.33
N MET A 253 -16.68 -1.43 -41.65
CA MET A 253 -18.01 -1.43 -42.23
C MET A 253 -18.95 -2.25 -41.39
N ILE A 254 -20.13 -1.70 -41.13
CA ILE A 254 -21.23 -2.43 -40.51
C ILE A 254 -22.23 -2.79 -41.59
N TYR A 255 -22.66 -4.04 -41.60
CA TYR A 255 -23.69 -4.57 -42.48
C TYR A 255 -24.80 -5.21 -41.66
N ASP A 256 -26.03 -5.14 -42.18
CA ASP A 256 -27.10 -6.07 -41.81
C ASP A 256 -27.06 -7.24 -42.80
N LEU A 257 -27.17 -8.47 -42.32
CA LEU A 257 -27.20 -9.69 -43.13
C LEU A 257 -28.26 -9.64 -44.25
N ARG A 258 -29.31 -8.83 -44.08
CA ARG A 258 -30.41 -8.68 -45.04
C ARG A 258 -30.07 -7.76 -46.22
N THR A 259 -29.09 -6.87 -46.06
CA THR A 259 -28.77 -5.82 -47.05
C THR A 259 -27.36 -5.99 -47.59
N SER A 260 -27.20 -5.86 -48.90
CA SER A 260 -25.89 -5.97 -49.57
C SER A 260 -25.03 -4.70 -49.44
N HIS A 261 -25.62 -3.58 -49.03
CA HIS A 261 -24.90 -2.31 -48.85
C HIS A 261 -24.55 -2.11 -47.38
N PRO A 262 -23.39 -1.48 -47.09
CA PRO A 262 -23.01 -1.18 -45.71
C PRO A 262 -24.00 -0.17 -45.12
N LEU A 263 -24.38 -0.38 -43.86
CA LEU A 263 -25.14 0.58 -43.07
C LEU A 263 -24.28 1.80 -42.75
N ILE A 264 -23.05 1.56 -42.28
CA ILE A 264 -22.07 2.59 -41.95
C ILE A 264 -20.70 2.14 -42.41
N THR A 265 -20.01 3.02 -43.14
CA THR A 265 -18.57 2.95 -43.38
C THR A 265 -17.89 3.98 -42.47
N LYS A 266 -16.86 3.55 -41.76
CA LYS A 266 -16.05 4.42 -40.91
C LYS A 266 -14.56 4.14 -41.07
N ASP A 267 -13.81 5.21 -41.34
CA ASP A 267 -12.36 5.21 -41.37
C ASP A 267 -11.76 5.53 -39.99
N GLN A 268 -10.67 4.84 -39.65
CA GLN A 268 -9.85 5.09 -38.48
C GLN A 268 -8.83 6.21 -38.70
N GLY A 269 -8.43 6.46 -39.94
CA GLY A 269 -7.61 7.61 -40.37
C GLY A 269 -6.11 7.34 -40.48
N TYR A 270 -5.57 6.28 -39.87
CA TYR A 270 -4.13 5.94 -40.01
C TYR A 270 -3.82 5.03 -41.21
N GLY A 271 -4.83 4.45 -41.86
CA GLY A 271 -4.63 3.58 -43.01
C GLY A 271 -3.94 2.25 -42.67
N PHE A 272 -3.95 1.83 -41.42
CA PHE A 272 -3.47 0.50 -41.01
C PHE A 272 -4.63 -0.48 -40.93
N GLY A 273 -4.36 -1.75 -41.19
CA GLY A 273 -5.37 -2.80 -41.15
C GLY A 273 -6.00 -2.97 -39.79
N ILE A 274 -7.32 -3.18 -39.80
CA ILE A 274 -8.09 -3.44 -38.58
C ILE A 274 -7.76 -4.84 -38.10
N LYS A 275 -7.18 -4.94 -36.91
CA LYS A 275 -6.81 -6.23 -36.32
C LYS A 275 -8.01 -6.94 -35.69
N LYS A 276 -8.86 -6.19 -34.99
CA LYS A 276 -10.00 -6.74 -34.26
C LYS A 276 -11.17 -5.78 -34.19
N ILE A 277 -12.35 -6.37 -34.17
CA ILE A 277 -13.62 -5.69 -33.99
C ILE A 277 -14.33 -6.42 -32.85
N ILE A 278 -14.94 -5.70 -31.92
CA ILE A 278 -15.69 -6.28 -30.80
C ILE A 278 -17.00 -5.51 -30.66
N TRP A 279 -18.10 -6.23 -30.58
CA TRP A 279 -19.42 -5.67 -30.29
C TRP A 279 -19.59 -5.52 -28.77
N LEU A 280 -19.88 -4.30 -28.30
CA LEU A 280 -20.03 -4.01 -26.86
C LEU A 280 -21.51 -4.01 -26.47
N GLU A 281 -22.19 -5.13 -26.68
CA GLU A 281 -23.64 -5.25 -26.43
C GLU A 281 -23.97 -5.66 -24.97
N GLU A 282 -23.00 -6.21 -24.23
CA GLU A 282 -23.21 -6.77 -22.89
C GLU A 282 -22.87 -5.81 -21.74
N SER A 283 -22.36 -4.61 -22.04
CA SER A 283 -21.95 -3.62 -21.04
C SER A 283 -23.14 -2.86 -20.46
N GLY A 284 -24.11 -3.54 -19.84
CA GLY A 284 -25.13 -3.02 -18.88
C GLY A 284 -26.03 -1.84 -19.28
N ASN A 285 -25.74 -1.16 -20.37
CA ASN A 285 -26.34 0.06 -20.85
C ASN A 285 -27.02 -0.27 -22.18
N GLU A 286 -28.27 -0.75 -22.09
CA GLU A 286 -29.11 -1.11 -23.24
C GLU A 286 -29.26 0.03 -24.28
N ASN A 287 -28.91 1.27 -23.90
CA ASN A 287 -28.99 2.46 -24.74
C ASN A 287 -27.71 2.76 -25.54
N MET A 288 -26.58 2.12 -25.25
CA MET A 288 -25.29 2.40 -25.91
C MET A 288 -24.90 1.25 -26.83
N ASN A 289 -25.40 1.30 -28.06
CA ASN A 289 -25.01 0.38 -29.13
C ASN A 289 -23.59 0.67 -29.64
N LEU A 290 -22.58 0.28 -28.86
CA LEU A 290 -21.18 0.60 -29.14
C LEU A 290 -20.46 -0.57 -29.82
N ILE A 291 -19.51 -0.21 -30.67
CA ILE A 291 -18.58 -1.12 -31.32
C ILE A 291 -17.15 -0.63 -31.05
N LEU A 292 -16.28 -1.56 -30.70
CA LEU A 292 -14.85 -1.33 -30.57
C LEU A 292 -14.15 -1.82 -31.83
N THR A 293 -13.24 -1.01 -32.31
CA THR A 293 -12.48 -1.25 -33.54
C THR A 293 -11.03 -0.92 -33.28
N SER A 294 -10.13 -1.84 -33.59
CA SER A 294 -8.72 -1.71 -33.26
C SER A 294 -7.84 -1.83 -34.50
N ASP A 295 -7.01 -0.82 -34.68
CA ASP A 295 -5.89 -0.84 -35.62
C ASP A 295 -4.61 -1.31 -34.94
N LYS A 296 -3.50 -1.24 -35.67
CA LYS A 296 -2.16 -1.43 -35.11
C LYS A 296 -1.82 -0.41 -34.02
N LYS A 297 -2.33 0.82 -34.06
CA LYS A 297 -1.94 1.91 -33.13
C LYS A 297 -3.03 2.39 -32.18
N ILE A 298 -4.28 2.45 -32.63
CA ILE A 298 -5.39 3.02 -31.87
C ILE A 298 -6.49 1.97 -31.76
N ALA A 299 -7.18 1.97 -30.63
CA ALA A 299 -8.50 1.36 -30.52
C ALA A 299 -9.56 2.44 -30.29
N LYS A 300 -10.53 2.54 -31.20
CA LYS A 300 -11.65 3.47 -31.10
C LYS A 300 -12.93 2.74 -30.79
N ILE A 301 -13.69 3.31 -29.86
CA ILE A 301 -15.07 2.91 -29.55
C ILE A 301 -15.99 3.94 -30.20
N TRP A 302 -17.04 3.48 -30.86
CA TRP A 302 -18.00 4.36 -31.50
C TRP A 302 -19.38 3.74 -31.58
N ASN A 303 -20.38 4.58 -31.80
CA ASN A 303 -21.77 4.13 -31.83
C ASN A 303 -22.15 3.57 -33.21
N ARG A 304 -22.70 2.35 -33.24
CA ARG A 304 -23.09 1.63 -34.46
C ARG A 304 -24.17 2.33 -35.29
N ASP A 305 -25.01 3.16 -34.68
CA ASP A 305 -26.16 3.78 -35.35
C ASP A 305 -25.78 5.16 -35.92
N ASN A 306 -24.89 5.89 -35.22
CA ASN A 306 -24.54 7.28 -35.54
C ASN A 306 -23.15 7.44 -36.16
N GLY A 307 -22.27 6.43 -36.05
CA GLY A 307 -20.86 6.51 -36.47
C GLY A 307 -19.97 7.42 -35.63
N LYS A 308 -20.54 8.20 -34.70
CA LYS A 308 -19.81 9.15 -33.85
C LYS A 308 -18.81 8.43 -32.93
N PRO A 309 -17.56 8.90 -32.86
CA PRO A 309 -16.58 8.37 -31.92
C PRO A 309 -17.04 8.64 -30.48
N TYR A 310 -16.97 7.60 -29.66
CA TYR A 310 -17.21 7.68 -28.23
C TYR A 310 -15.85 7.93 -27.55
N ALA A 311 -15.04 6.89 -27.35
CA ALA A 311 -13.70 7.00 -26.75
C ALA A 311 -12.60 6.53 -27.71
N ALA A 312 -11.39 7.05 -27.53
CA ALA A 312 -10.19 6.57 -28.21
C ALA A 312 -9.13 6.15 -27.19
N MET A 313 -8.60 4.95 -27.35
CA MET A 313 -7.50 4.39 -26.58
C MET A 313 -6.25 4.42 -27.45
N GLU A 314 -5.29 5.26 -27.06
CA GLU A 314 -4.03 5.49 -27.79
C GLU A 314 -2.85 5.01 -26.94
N PRO A 315 -2.48 3.72 -27.01
CA PRO A 315 -1.25 3.24 -26.40
C PRO A 315 -0.02 3.82 -27.12
N SER A 316 1.08 3.96 -26.37
CA SER A 316 2.36 4.41 -26.95
C SER A 316 3.04 3.35 -27.82
N VAL A 317 2.57 2.10 -27.73
CA VAL A 317 3.13 0.91 -28.38
C VAL A 317 2.07 0.28 -29.26
N ASP A 318 2.52 -0.37 -30.32
CA ASP A 318 1.66 -1.06 -31.27
C ASP A 318 0.89 -2.22 -30.60
N ILE A 319 -0.40 -2.32 -30.95
CA ILE A 319 -1.36 -3.29 -30.45
C ILE A 319 -1.39 -4.50 -31.38
N ASN A 320 -1.40 -5.71 -30.82
CA ASN A 320 -1.59 -6.96 -31.55
C ASN A 320 -3.01 -7.50 -31.41
N ASP A 321 -3.56 -7.44 -30.20
CA ASP A 321 -4.90 -7.94 -29.91
C ASP A 321 -5.55 -7.14 -28.79
N ILE A 322 -6.88 -7.11 -28.76
CA ILE A 322 -7.67 -6.46 -27.72
C ILE A 322 -8.78 -7.41 -27.32
N GLU A 323 -9.07 -7.48 -26.02
CA GLU A 323 -10.20 -8.21 -25.50
C GLU A 323 -10.97 -7.35 -24.50
N HIS A 324 -12.29 -7.48 -24.54
CA HIS A 324 -13.19 -6.82 -23.61
C HIS A 324 -13.60 -7.80 -22.50
N VAL A 325 -13.59 -7.34 -21.26
CA VAL A 325 -14.14 -8.13 -20.14
C VAL A 325 -15.66 -7.90 -20.11
N GLN A 326 -16.42 -8.95 -20.42
CA GLN A 326 -17.89 -8.91 -20.48
C GLN A 326 -18.52 -8.25 -19.25
N GLY A 327 -19.53 -7.41 -19.48
CA GLY A 327 -20.27 -6.71 -18.42
C GLY A 327 -19.50 -5.60 -17.68
N SER A 328 -18.29 -5.23 -18.11
CA SER A 328 -17.48 -4.20 -17.45
C SER A 328 -16.90 -3.16 -18.42
N GLY A 329 -16.37 -2.05 -17.90
CA GLY A 329 -15.64 -1.04 -18.68
C GLY A 329 -14.16 -1.39 -18.97
N MET A 330 -13.73 -2.63 -18.73
CA MET A 330 -12.32 -3.04 -18.78
C MET A 330 -11.91 -3.63 -20.14
N PHE A 331 -10.75 -3.21 -20.63
CA PHE A 331 -10.11 -3.72 -21.84
C PHE A 331 -8.71 -4.21 -21.54
N LEU A 332 -8.39 -5.40 -22.05
CA LEU A 332 -7.06 -5.99 -21.98
C LEU A 332 -6.45 -5.96 -23.38
N MET A 333 -5.24 -5.43 -23.52
CA MET A 333 -4.55 -5.32 -24.80
C MET A 333 -3.25 -6.09 -24.79
N ALA A 334 -3.07 -6.94 -25.80
CA ALA A 334 -1.79 -7.52 -26.16
C ALA A 334 -1.06 -6.55 -27.09
N ASN A 335 0.19 -6.23 -26.76
CA ASN A 335 1.01 -5.25 -27.46
C ASN A 335 2.47 -5.74 -27.59
N GLU A 336 3.27 -4.94 -28.30
CA GLU A 336 4.70 -5.19 -28.50
C GLU A 336 5.60 -4.81 -27.30
N SER A 337 5.01 -4.53 -26.12
CA SER A 337 5.79 -4.22 -24.91
C SER A 337 5.80 -5.35 -23.90
N ILE A 338 6.72 -5.24 -22.93
CA ILE A 338 6.83 -6.16 -21.80
C ILE A 338 5.52 -6.22 -20.99
N PRO A 339 5.03 -5.10 -20.40
CA PRO A 339 3.73 -5.12 -19.73
C PRO A 339 2.61 -5.09 -20.76
N MET A 340 1.62 -5.96 -20.57
CA MET A 340 0.37 -5.87 -21.31
C MET A 340 -0.45 -4.69 -20.79
N HIS A 341 -1.15 -4.00 -21.70
CA HIS A 341 -1.90 -2.81 -21.33
C HIS A 341 -3.30 -3.16 -20.84
N THR A 342 -3.74 -2.50 -19.78
CA THR A 342 -5.12 -2.57 -19.31
C THR A 342 -5.72 -1.18 -19.27
N TYR A 343 -6.86 -1.02 -19.93
CA TYR A 343 -7.60 0.23 -20.00
C TYR A 343 -8.94 0.08 -19.30
N TYR A 344 -9.36 1.14 -18.65
CA TYR A 344 -10.65 1.21 -17.96
C TYR A 344 -11.39 2.49 -18.34
N ILE A 345 -12.66 2.32 -18.68
CA ILE A 345 -13.58 3.42 -19.01
C ILE A 345 -14.80 3.31 -18.08
N PRO A 346 -14.83 4.11 -16.98
CA PRO A 346 -15.92 4.04 -15.99
C PRO A 346 -17.30 4.38 -16.58
N GLN A 347 -17.34 5.29 -17.55
CA GLN A 347 -18.58 5.71 -18.20
C GLN A 347 -19.19 4.63 -19.11
N LEU A 348 -18.39 3.66 -19.56
CA LEU A 348 -18.88 2.55 -20.38
C LEU A 348 -19.61 1.51 -19.52
N GLY A 349 -19.08 1.24 -18.33
CA GLY A 349 -19.63 0.29 -17.38
C GLY A 349 -18.76 0.19 -16.13
N PRO A 350 -19.30 -0.38 -15.04
CA PRO A 350 -18.57 -0.51 -13.77
C PRO A 350 -17.36 -1.43 -13.89
N SER A 351 -16.47 -1.37 -12.89
CA SER A 351 -15.37 -2.31 -12.78
C SER A 351 -15.90 -3.73 -12.49
N PRO A 352 -15.21 -4.79 -12.94
CA PRO A 352 -15.62 -6.15 -12.67
C PRO A 352 -15.50 -6.47 -11.17
N ARG A 353 -16.24 -7.48 -10.69
CA ARG A 353 -16.37 -7.79 -9.25
C ARG A 353 -15.03 -7.99 -8.52
N TRP A 354 -14.04 -8.55 -9.21
CA TRP A 354 -12.69 -8.78 -8.69
C TRP A 354 -11.83 -7.52 -8.60
N CYS A 355 -12.27 -6.41 -9.19
CA CYS A 355 -11.58 -5.13 -9.20
C CYS A 355 -12.49 -3.95 -8.80
N SER A 356 -13.42 -4.18 -7.87
CA SER A 356 -14.31 -3.12 -7.36
C SER A 356 -13.58 -1.92 -6.75
N PHE A 357 -12.33 -2.10 -6.29
CA PHE A 357 -11.51 -1.02 -5.74
C PHE A 357 -11.14 0.03 -6.81
N LEU A 358 -11.12 -0.35 -8.09
CA LEU A 358 -10.73 0.53 -9.17
C LEU A 358 -11.70 1.71 -9.33
N ASP A 359 -13.00 1.45 -9.15
CA ASP A 359 -14.04 2.47 -9.18
C ASP A 359 -13.79 3.54 -8.11
N ASN A 360 -13.48 3.13 -6.88
CA ASN A 360 -13.16 4.06 -5.80
C ASN A 360 -11.91 4.89 -6.12
N ILE A 361 -10.87 4.30 -6.73
CA ILE A 361 -9.66 5.05 -7.11
C ILE A 361 -10.00 6.08 -8.19
N THR A 362 -10.79 5.69 -9.20
CA THR A 362 -11.16 6.60 -10.29
C THR A 362 -12.07 7.71 -9.81
N GLU A 363 -13.01 7.42 -8.91
CA GLU A 363 -13.91 8.41 -8.31
C GLU A 363 -13.11 9.41 -7.44
N GLU A 364 -12.18 8.93 -6.62
CA GLU A 364 -11.26 9.80 -5.85
C GLU A 364 -10.37 10.67 -6.76
N LEU A 365 -10.00 10.17 -7.93
CA LEU A 365 -9.22 10.90 -8.92
C LEU A 365 -10.07 11.94 -9.68
N GLU A 366 -11.33 11.64 -9.96
CA GLU A 366 -12.30 12.58 -10.52
C GLU A 366 -12.69 13.67 -9.51
N GLU A 367 -12.74 13.36 -8.22
CA GLU A 367 -12.97 14.35 -7.15
C GLU A 367 -11.75 15.27 -6.92
N LYS A 368 -10.52 14.81 -7.21
CA LYS A 368 -9.27 15.57 -7.02
C LYS A 368 -8.50 15.83 -8.33
N PRO A 369 -9.07 16.56 -9.31
CA PRO A 369 -8.39 16.84 -10.57
C PRO A 369 -7.25 17.87 -10.45
N SER A 370 -6.99 18.42 -9.26
CA SER A 370 -5.99 19.47 -9.04
C SER A 370 -4.86 19.01 -8.11
N ASP A 371 -3.94 18.19 -8.60
CA ASP A 371 -2.61 18.15 -8.00
C ASP A 371 -1.86 19.41 -8.46
N THR A 372 -2.19 20.53 -7.80
CA THR A 372 -1.59 21.82 -8.10
C THR A 372 -0.08 21.74 -7.92
N VAL A 373 0.65 22.39 -8.83
CA VAL A 373 2.11 22.54 -8.94
C VAL A 373 2.83 22.99 -7.64
N TYR A 374 2.08 23.23 -6.57
CA TYR A 374 2.54 23.70 -5.26
C TYR A 374 2.55 22.65 -4.15
N SER A 375 2.36 21.36 -4.44
CA SER A 375 2.39 20.28 -3.43
C SER A 375 3.70 20.24 -2.61
N ASN A 376 4.82 20.65 -3.20
CA ASN A 376 6.13 20.71 -2.55
C ASN A 376 6.47 22.06 -1.89
N TYR A 377 5.56 23.05 -1.95
CA TYR A 377 5.78 24.39 -1.44
C TYR A 377 4.92 24.70 -0.21
N LYS A 378 5.55 25.13 0.88
CA LYS A 378 4.86 25.64 2.06
C LYS A 378 4.64 27.14 1.96
N PHE A 379 3.40 27.57 2.17
CA PHE A 379 3.08 28.99 2.32
C PHE A 379 3.51 29.49 3.71
N LEU A 380 4.30 30.56 3.73
CA LEU A 380 4.79 31.26 4.91
C LEU A 380 4.21 32.68 4.95
N THR A 381 3.68 33.09 6.09
CA THR A 381 3.35 34.50 6.32
C THR A 381 4.62 35.31 6.59
N LYS A 382 4.56 36.64 6.39
CA LYS A 382 5.67 37.55 6.74
C LYS A 382 6.13 37.41 8.20
N GLN A 383 5.19 37.12 9.11
CA GLN A 383 5.50 36.91 10.53
C GLN A 383 6.29 35.62 10.75
N ASP A 384 5.99 34.56 10.01
CA ASP A 384 6.67 33.28 10.17
C ASP A 384 8.07 33.29 9.55
N VAL A 385 8.27 34.04 8.46
CA VAL A 385 9.61 34.31 7.90
C VAL A 385 10.50 35.06 8.91
N ALA A 386 9.91 35.99 9.68
CA ALA A 386 10.61 36.71 10.74
C ALA A 386 10.94 35.81 11.94
N LYS A 387 10.01 34.94 12.38
CA LYS A 387 10.23 33.97 13.47
C LYS A 387 11.33 32.97 13.13
N LEU A 388 11.40 32.54 11.88
CA LEU A 388 12.40 31.58 11.40
C LEU A 388 13.76 32.22 11.07
N GLY A 389 13.88 33.55 11.16
CA GLY A 389 15.13 34.27 10.89
C GLY A 389 15.55 34.31 9.40
N ILE A 390 14.61 34.10 8.49
CA ILE A 390 14.85 33.96 7.03
C ILE A 390 14.57 35.26 6.26
N SER A 391 14.43 36.39 6.95
CA SER A 391 14.12 37.69 6.33
C SER A 391 15.15 38.13 5.29
N HIS A 392 16.39 37.68 5.41
CA HIS A 392 17.48 37.97 4.47
C HIS A 392 17.33 37.30 3.10
N LEU A 393 16.48 36.27 2.96
CA LEU A 393 16.26 35.57 1.70
C LEU A 393 15.07 36.14 0.90
N ILE A 394 14.40 37.17 1.44
CA ILE A 394 13.34 37.89 0.73
C ILE A 394 13.95 38.56 -0.51
N GLY A 395 13.46 38.20 -1.71
CA GLY A 395 13.96 38.70 -3.00
C GLY A 395 14.91 37.73 -3.73
N THR A 396 15.27 36.61 -3.12
CA THR A 396 16.00 35.51 -3.80
C THR A 396 15.02 34.48 -4.37
N ASN A 397 15.44 33.71 -5.37
CA ASN A 397 14.63 32.63 -6.00
C ASN A 397 14.17 31.53 -5.02
N VAL A 398 14.70 31.51 -3.80
CA VAL A 398 14.38 30.52 -2.75
C VAL A 398 13.04 30.81 -2.07
N LEU A 399 12.68 32.08 -1.91
CA LEU A 399 11.39 32.51 -1.35
C LEU A 399 10.58 33.21 -2.45
N ARG A 400 9.62 32.49 -3.03
CA ARG A 400 8.74 33.08 -4.06
C ARG A 400 7.65 33.89 -3.39
N ALA A 401 7.61 35.19 -3.65
CA ALA A 401 6.54 36.04 -3.14
C ALA A 401 5.20 35.64 -3.79
N TYR A 402 4.16 35.48 -2.97
CA TYR A 402 2.80 35.24 -3.45
C TYR A 402 1.79 35.92 -2.54
N MET A 403 0.99 36.81 -3.14
CA MET A 403 -0.06 37.60 -2.48
C MET A 403 0.42 38.33 -1.21
N HIS A 404 0.35 37.69 -0.04
CA HIS A 404 0.65 38.27 1.27
C HIS A 404 1.79 37.54 2.02
N GLY A 405 2.41 36.55 1.37
CA GLY A 405 3.41 35.69 1.97
C GLY A 405 4.45 35.22 0.97
N TYR A 406 5.13 34.14 1.32
CA TYR A 406 6.18 33.53 0.52
C TYR A 406 5.99 32.03 0.45
N PHE A 407 6.25 31.43 -0.69
CA PHE A 407 6.40 30.00 -0.84
C PHE A 407 7.87 29.61 -0.69
N ILE A 408 8.12 28.57 0.10
CA ILE A 408 9.43 27.92 0.25
C ILE A 408 9.26 26.41 -0.02
N ASP A 409 10.28 25.74 -0.54
CA ASP A 409 10.26 24.27 -0.64
C ASP A 409 10.16 23.63 0.76
N ASN A 410 9.35 22.57 0.89
CA ASN A 410 9.12 21.86 2.17
C ASN A 410 10.43 21.38 2.82
N GLU A 411 11.38 20.83 2.05
CA GLU A 411 12.65 20.36 2.59
C GLU A 411 13.52 21.49 3.17
N LEU A 412 13.45 22.68 2.56
CA LEU A 412 14.20 23.84 3.03
C LEU A 412 13.53 24.42 4.28
N TYR A 413 12.20 24.45 4.31
CA TYR A 413 11.44 24.84 5.49
C TYR A 413 11.81 23.98 6.70
N ASP A 414 11.84 22.65 6.55
CA ASP A 414 12.12 21.74 7.67
C ASP A 414 13.54 21.91 8.22
N LYS A 415 14.53 22.07 7.34
CA LYS A 415 15.91 22.37 7.74
C LYS A 415 16.00 23.67 8.53
N VAL A 416 15.32 24.72 8.06
CA VAL A 416 15.35 26.01 8.75
C VAL A 416 14.56 25.96 10.06
N ASN A 417 13.43 25.27 10.10
CA ASN A 417 12.64 25.11 11.31
C ASN A 417 13.41 24.34 12.40
N LEU A 418 14.17 23.30 12.02
CA LEU A 418 15.05 22.57 12.94
C LEU A 418 16.19 23.45 13.49
N ILE A 419 16.72 24.37 12.68
CA ILE A 419 17.77 25.30 13.10
C ILE A 419 17.20 26.40 13.99
N ALA A 420 16.04 26.94 13.64
CA ALA A 420 15.37 28.02 14.38
C ALA A 420 14.85 27.55 15.74
N ASN A 421 14.39 26.30 15.84
CA ASN A 421 13.85 25.71 17.07
C ASN A 421 14.64 24.46 17.52
N PRO A 422 15.83 24.62 18.13
CA PRO A 422 16.64 23.51 18.65
C PRO A 422 15.98 22.68 19.76
N ASN A 423 14.95 23.25 20.42
CA ASN A 423 14.26 22.64 21.55
C ASN A 423 12.91 21.99 21.17
N SER A 424 12.52 22.00 19.90
CA SER A 424 11.22 21.50 19.42
C SER A 424 10.90 20.08 19.90
N VAL A 425 11.88 19.17 19.81
CA VAL A 425 11.74 17.76 20.25
C VAL A 425 11.55 17.64 21.78
N ALA A 426 12.14 18.54 22.56
CA ALA A 426 11.98 18.56 24.01
C ALA A 426 10.62 19.14 24.40
N GLU A 427 10.19 20.23 23.74
CA GLU A 427 8.89 20.86 23.95
C GLU A 427 7.72 19.99 23.51
N GLU A 428 7.85 19.24 22.41
CA GLU A 428 6.86 18.26 21.97
C GLU A 428 6.70 17.13 22.97
N ARG A 429 7.82 16.59 23.49
CA ARG A 429 7.78 15.58 24.57
C ARG A 429 7.10 16.12 25.82
N GLU A 430 7.44 17.33 26.25
CA GLU A 430 6.81 17.93 27.44
C GLU A 430 5.31 18.18 27.22
N ARG A 431 4.90 18.61 26.02
CA ARG A 431 3.49 18.80 25.67
C ARG A 431 2.73 17.49 25.64
N GLU A 432 3.33 16.43 25.12
CA GLU A 432 2.72 15.11 25.05
C GLU A 432 2.65 14.44 26.43
N ILE A 433 3.67 14.64 27.28
CA ILE A 433 3.64 14.27 28.70
C ILE A 433 2.53 15.03 29.42
N ARG A 434 2.40 16.35 29.24
CA ARG A 434 1.30 17.14 29.82
C ARG A 434 -0.07 16.66 29.35
N ARG A 435 -0.24 16.40 28.05
CA ARG A 435 -1.49 15.88 27.49
C ARG A 435 -1.84 14.50 28.04
N ARG A 436 -0.84 13.65 28.28
CA ARG A 436 -1.03 12.33 28.91
C ARG A 436 -1.41 12.46 30.38
N ILE A 437 -0.75 13.35 31.12
CA ILE A 437 -1.11 13.69 32.51
C ILE A 437 -2.52 14.26 32.59
N GLU A 438 -2.94 15.08 31.62
CA GLU A 438 -4.27 15.68 31.58
C GLU A 438 -5.35 14.63 31.28
N LYS A 439 -5.11 13.71 30.33
CA LYS A 439 -5.97 12.54 30.10
C LYS A 439 -6.05 11.61 31.32
N GLU A 440 -4.95 11.43 32.04
CA GLU A 440 -4.91 10.67 33.30
C GLU A 440 -5.63 11.41 34.45
N ARG A 441 -5.69 12.74 34.41
CA ARG A 441 -6.50 13.55 35.34
C ARG A 441 -7.99 13.53 34.98
N GLU A 442 -8.33 13.53 33.69
CA GLU A 442 -9.70 13.39 33.19
C GLU A 442 -10.30 12.02 33.54
N SER A 443 -9.51 10.94 33.49
CA SER A 443 -9.97 9.60 33.86
C SER A 443 -10.12 9.39 35.38
N ARG A 444 -9.41 10.17 36.20
CA ARG A 444 -9.40 10.03 37.67
C ARG A 444 -10.43 10.89 38.39
N ILE A 445 -11.15 11.78 37.68
CA ILE A 445 -12.19 12.66 38.25
C ILE A 445 -13.62 12.26 37.81
N ARG A 446 -13.81 11.25 36.95
CA ARG A 446 -15.15 10.70 36.68
C ARG A 446 -15.60 9.66 37.70
N SER A 447 -15.78 10.12 38.93
CA SER A 447 -16.79 9.60 39.86
C SER A 447 -17.58 10.70 40.58
N THR A 448 -17.37 11.97 40.23
CA THR A 448 -18.25 13.07 40.63
C THR A 448 -19.02 13.54 39.41
N GLY A 449 -20.26 13.07 39.28
CA GLY A 449 -21.22 13.61 38.33
C GLY A 449 -21.34 15.11 38.52
N ALA A 450 -20.93 15.87 37.50
CA ALA A 450 -21.21 17.29 37.42
C ALA A 450 -22.72 17.44 37.21
N PHE A 451 -23.47 17.61 38.31
CA PHE A 451 -24.86 18.01 38.24
C PHE A 451 -24.98 19.51 38.04
N THR A 452 -25.79 19.86 37.06
CA THR A 452 -26.34 21.17 36.80
C THR A 452 -27.32 21.53 37.92
N ASN A 453 -26.92 22.40 38.85
CA ASN A 453 -27.68 23.59 39.22
C ASN A 453 -27.03 24.35 40.38
N THR A 454 -26.75 25.61 40.10
CA THR A 454 -26.00 26.58 40.88
C THR A 454 -26.94 27.40 41.78
N LYS A 455 -27.23 26.99 43.02
CA LYS A 455 -27.88 27.87 44.02
C LYS A 455 -27.45 27.68 45.49
N ILE A 456 -26.30 27.05 45.78
CA ILE A 456 -25.77 27.01 47.16
C ILE A 456 -24.76 28.15 47.34
N LYS A 457 -25.13 29.18 48.12
CA LYS A 457 -24.26 30.34 48.40
C LYS A 457 -23.47 30.18 49.70
N VAL A 458 -24.03 29.51 50.71
CA VAL A 458 -23.47 29.39 52.07
C VAL A 458 -23.38 27.91 52.48
N ASN A 459 -22.41 27.53 53.32
CA ASN A 459 -22.22 26.17 53.90
C ASN A 459 -22.02 25.01 52.88
N LYS A 460 -21.21 25.19 51.84
CA LYS A 460 -20.88 24.13 50.86
C LYS A 460 -20.20 22.90 51.50
N GLU A 461 -19.40 23.10 52.53
CA GLU A 461 -18.68 22.02 53.22
C GLU A 461 -19.63 21.13 54.05
N TYR A 462 -20.71 21.70 54.59
CA TYR A 462 -21.73 20.96 55.32
C TYR A 462 -22.49 19.97 54.42
N VAL A 463 -22.74 20.35 53.17
CA VAL A 463 -23.37 19.46 52.15
C VAL A 463 -22.45 18.28 51.83
N GLY A 464 -21.13 18.50 51.75
CA GLY A 464 -20.16 17.43 51.61
C GLY A 464 -20.13 16.47 52.81
N HIS A 465 -20.25 16.99 54.02
CA HIS A 465 -20.36 16.17 55.22
C HIS A 465 -21.69 15.39 55.30
N LEU A 466 -22.82 15.97 54.91
CA LEU A 466 -24.09 15.25 54.78
C LEU A 466 -24.01 14.13 53.75
N GLN A 467 -23.39 14.38 52.60
CA GLN A 467 -23.21 13.38 51.54
C GLN A 467 -22.36 12.20 52.01
N SER A 468 -21.32 12.44 52.81
CA SER A 468 -20.48 11.37 53.37
C SER A 468 -21.18 10.54 54.46
N LYS A 469 -22.09 11.13 55.24
CA LYS A 469 -22.75 10.43 56.36
C LYS A 469 -24.09 9.76 55.97
N LEU A 470 -24.89 10.38 55.11
CA LEU A 470 -26.23 9.90 54.72
C LEU A 470 -26.34 9.45 53.26
N GLY A 471 -25.31 9.66 52.43
CA GLY A 471 -25.33 9.34 51.00
C GLY A 471 -25.83 10.50 50.11
N SER A 472 -25.61 10.38 48.80
CA SER A 472 -25.88 11.45 47.83
C SER A 472 -27.37 11.75 47.64
N GLU A 473 -28.24 10.74 47.66
CA GLU A 473 -29.68 10.93 47.41
C GLU A 473 -30.39 11.68 48.56
N ALA A 474 -30.00 11.40 49.81
CA ALA A 474 -30.54 12.12 50.96
C ALA A 474 -30.03 13.57 51.00
N ALA A 475 -28.77 13.81 50.63
CA ALA A 475 -28.21 15.15 50.54
C ALA A 475 -28.90 15.96 49.42
N GLU A 476 -29.21 15.32 48.28
CA GLU A 476 -29.94 15.94 47.18
C GLU A 476 -31.40 16.28 47.54
N GLY A 477 -32.07 15.41 48.30
CA GLY A 477 -33.40 15.68 48.84
C GLY A 477 -33.43 16.89 49.78
N VAL A 478 -32.41 17.07 50.62
CA VAL A 478 -32.33 18.21 51.57
C VAL A 478 -31.95 19.52 50.87
N VAL A 479 -31.06 19.46 49.86
CA VAL A 479 -30.63 20.65 49.11
C VAL A 479 -31.75 21.19 48.20
N ASN A 480 -32.62 20.31 47.70
CA ASN A 480 -33.72 20.68 46.82
C ASN A 480 -35.08 20.87 47.55
N ASP A 481 -35.16 20.63 48.86
CA ASP A 481 -36.38 20.87 49.65
C ASP A 481 -36.55 22.37 49.94
N ASP A 482 -37.68 22.94 49.50
CA ASP A 482 -38.01 24.36 49.64
C ASP A 482 -38.03 24.83 51.11
N ARG A 483 -38.22 23.92 52.09
CA ARG A 483 -38.18 24.25 53.52
C ARG A 483 -36.77 24.57 54.05
N PHE A 484 -35.73 24.03 53.42
CA PHE A 484 -34.33 24.19 53.86
C PHE A 484 -33.53 25.15 52.98
N LYS A 485 -34.18 25.74 51.98
CA LYS A 485 -33.59 26.68 51.03
C LYS A 485 -32.98 27.91 51.70
N GLU A 486 -33.62 28.45 52.74
CA GLU A 486 -33.09 29.59 53.51
C GLU A 486 -31.75 29.27 54.18
N MET A 487 -31.52 28.01 54.62
CA MET A 487 -30.27 27.60 55.28
C MET A 487 -29.04 27.66 54.36
N PHE A 488 -29.25 27.56 53.04
CA PHE A 488 -28.19 27.49 52.03
C PHE A 488 -28.03 28.78 51.21
N GLU A 489 -29.00 29.69 51.29
CA GLU A 489 -28.98 30.99 50.59
C GLU A 489 -28.64 32.16 51.54
N ASP A 490 -29.05 32.11 52.82
CA ASP A 490 -28.85 33.22 53.76
C ASP A 490 -27.50 33.20 54.50
N PRO A 491 -26.72 34.30 54.48
CA PRO A 491 -25.42 34.39 55.16
C PRO A 491 -25.51 34.36 56.69
N ARG A 492 -26.70 34.56 57.28
CA ARG A 492 -26.91 34.48 58.73
C ARG A 492 -26.83 33.04 59.26
N PHE A 493 -27.05 32.04 58.41
CA PHE A 493 -26.96 30.62 58.76
C PHE A 493 -25.58 30.02 58.47
N GLN A 494 -24.59 30.86 58.12
CA GLN A 494 -23.21 30.40 57.92
C GLN A 494 -22.64 29.80 59.21
N ILE A 495 -22.16 28.56 59.14
CA ILE A 495 -21.55 27.88 60.27
C ILE A 495 -20.20 28.54 60.55
N ASN A 496 -20.10 29.25 61.66
CA ASN A 496 -18.86 29.87 62.10
C ASN A 496 -18.09 28.91 63.01
N GLU A 497 -17.08 28.25 62.45
CA GLU A 497 -16.24 27.28 63.16
C GLU A 497 -15.44 27.89 64.32
N GLU A 498 -15.28 29.22 64.33
CA GLU A 498 -14.58 29.95 65.38
C GLU A 498 -15.43 30.17 66.64
N SER A 499 -16.75 30.04 66.54
CA SER A 499 -17.69 30.29 67.65
C SER A 499 -17.47 29.30 68.81
N HIS A 500 -17.62 29.80 70.03
CA HIS A 500 -17.38 29.03 71.26
C HIS A 500 -18.32 27.82 71.37
N ASP A 501 -19.58 27.97 70.95
CA ASP A 501 -20.61 26.93 71.01
C ASP A 501 -20.34 25.78 70.02
N TYR A 502 -19.83 26.08 68.81
CA TYR A 502 -19.46 25.07 67.82
C TYR A 502 -18.27 24.21 68.28
N LYS A 503 -17.28 24.83 68.94
CA LYS A 503 -16.09 24.15 69.48
C LYS A 503 -16.41 23.22 70.67
N GLN A 504 -17.43 23.54 71.47
CA GLN A 504 -17.87 22.65 72.56
C GLN A 504 -18.62 21.41 72.06
N LEU A 505 -19.43 21.55 71.00
CA LEU A 505 -20.17 20.43 70.41
C LEU A 505 -19.26 19.49 69.60
N ASN A 506 -18.17 20.00 69.03
CA ASN A 506 -17.19 19.22 68.26
C ASN A 506 -15.77 19.27 68.89
N PRO A 507 -15.54 18.61 70.04
CA PRO A 507 -14.28 18.71 70.79
C PRO A 507 -13.06 18.08 70.09
N VAL A 508 -13.26 17.30 69.02
CA VAL A 508 -12.18 16.66 68.23
C VAL A 508 -11.62 17.53 67.10
N ALA A 509 -12.31 18.62 66.74
CA ALA A 509 -11.87 19.53 65.66
C ALA A 509 -10.87 20.60 66.13
N SER A 510 -10.83 20.91 67.44
CA SER A 510 -9.95 21.94 68.01
C SER A 510 -8.52 21.48 68.29
N SER A 511 -8.23 20.18 68.13
CA SER A 511 -6.88 19.63 68.24
C SER A 511 -6.41 19.08 66.90
N LEU A 512 -5.85 19.90 66.01
CA LEU A 512 -4.70 19.57 65.15
C LEU A 512 -4.43 20.69 64.11
N ALA A 513 -3.49 21.57 64.42
CA ALA A 513 -2.60 22.14 63.41
C ALA A 513 -1.33 21.28 63.39
N GLY A 514 -1.25 20.33 62.47
CA GLY A 514 -0.06 19.51 62.24
C GLY A 514 -0.38 18.14 61.65
N PRO A 515 0.33 17.68 60.60
CA PRO A 515 0.13 16.35 60.04
C PRO A 515 0.69 15.31 61.01
N LYS A 516 -0.12 14.29 61.35
CA LYS A 516 0.34 13.12 62.10
C LYS A 516 1.33 12.31 61.24
N PRO A 517 2.41 11.76 61.82
CA PRO A 517 3.13 10.66 61.20
C PRO A 517 2.25 9.41 61.26
N LEU A 518 2.03 8.75 60.11
CA LEU A 518 1.28 7.50 60.05
C LEU A 518 1.98 6.42 60.89
N THR A 519 1.19 5.69 61.66
CA THR A 519 1.67 4.54 62.44
C THR A 519 1.75 3.30 61.56
N ALA A 520 2.76 2.45 61.80
CA ALA A 520 3.17 1.29 60.97
C ALA A 520 2.09 0.23 60.65
N ALA A 521 0.88 0.34 61.19
CA ALA A 521 -0.26 -0.51 60.83
C ALA A 521 -0.93 -0.06 59.51
N GLU A 522 -0.97 1.24 59.23
CA GLU A 522 -1.62 1.81 58.03
C GLU A 522 -0.82 1.52 56.74
N GLU A 523 0.51 1.48 56.83
CA GLU A 523 1.39 1.15 55.68
C GLU A 523 1.23 -0.32 55.25
N SER A 524 0.79 -1.22 56.15
CA SER A 524 0.59 -2.64 55.84
C SER A 524 -0.75 -2.94 55.14
N ASP A 525 -1.78 -2.13 55.40
CA ASP A 525 -3.09 -2.29 54.76
C ASP A 525 -3.12 -1.67 53.36
N GLU A 526 -2.31 -0.63 53.09
CA GLU A 526 -2.13 -0.08 51.73
C GLU A 526 -1.40 -1.06 50.78
N GLU A 527 -0.41 -1.83 51.25
CA GLU A 527 0.21 -2.89 50.45
C GLU A 527 -0.74 -4.07 50.17
N ARG A 528 -1.63 -4.39 51.12
CA ARG A 528 -2.62 -5.47 50.96
C ARG A 528 -3.73 -5.10 49.97
N MET A 529 -4.12 -3.83 49.92
CA MET A 529 -5.08 -3.30 48.95
C MET A 529 -4.47 -3.11 47.54
N ALA A 530 -3.16 -2.83 47.45
CA ALA A 530 -2.44 -2.74 46.18
C ALA A 530 -2.27 -4.09 45.45
N MET A 531 -2.21 -5.22 46.18
CA MET A 531 -2.19 -6.56 45.57
C MET A 531 -3.55 -7.01 45.04
N ARG A 532 -4.66 -6.53 45.63
CA ARG A 532 -6.02 -6.90 45.23
C ARG A 532 -6.48 -6.22 43.93
N ASN A 533 -5.92 -5.05 43.61
CA ASN A 533 -6.26 -4.28 42.39
C ASN A 533 -5.47 -4.68 41.13
N LYS A 534 -4.68 -5.76 41.16
CA LYS A 534 -3.87 -6.22 40.02
C LYS A 534 -4.35 -7.51 39.33
N ASN A 535 -5.40 -8.15 39.85
CA ASN A 535 -5.97 -9.39 39.29
C ASN A 535 -7.38 -9.18 38.68
N GLY A 536 -7.59 -8.06 37.98
CA GLY A 536 -8.86 -7.77 37.32
C GLY A 536 -8.69 -7.58 35.81
N ALA A 537 -8.39 -8.66 35.07
CA ALA A 537 -8.78 -8.83 33.66
C ALA A 537 -8.33 -10.21 33.14
N ASN A 538 -9.34 -11.03 32.81
CA ASN A 538 -9.35 -12.28 32.03
C ASN A 538 -9.54 -13.54 32.86
N ASP A 539 -10.80 -13.83 33.18
CA ASP A 539 -11.28 -15.20 33.15
C ASP A 539 -12.73 -15.25 32.65
N SER A 540 -12.93 -15.95 31.53
CA SER A 540 -14.21 -16.44 31.04
C SER A 540 -14.00 -17.92 30.71
N ASP A 541 -14.21 -18.74 31.73
CA ASP A 541 -14.88 -20.04 31.75
C ASP A 541 -14.86 -20.91 30.47
N SER A 542 -14.19 -22.07 30.54
CA SER A 542 -14.83 -23.38 30.37
C SER A 542 -13.87 -24.50 30.80
N GLY A 543 -14.28 -25.30 31.78
CA GLY A 543 -13.44 -26.30 32.45
C GLY A 543 -13.30 -27.67 31.78
N SER A 544 -12.44 -28.51 32.36
CA SER A 544 -12.79 -29.83 32.91
C SER A 544 -11.60 -30.43 33.65
N ASP A 545 -11.88 -31.10 34.74
CA ASP A 545 -10.97 -31.80 35.66
C ASP A 545 -10.07 -32.87 35.00
N SER A 546 -8.89 -33.07 35.59
CA SER A 546 -8.40 -34.40 36.03
C SER A 546 -7.04 -34.28 36.75
N ASP A 547 -7.05 -34.63 38.03
CA ASP A 547 -5.92 -34.79 38.94
C ASP A 547 -4.88 -35.83 38.47
N SER A 548 -3.57 -35.61 38.77
CA SER A 548 -2.79 -36.45 39.70
C SER A 548 -1.31 -36.00 39.80
N ASP A 549 -0.76 -36.17 41.01
CA ASP A 549 0.65 -36.30 41.41
C ASP A 549 1.42 -35.05 41.90
N SER A 550 1.19 -34.79 43.20
CA SER A 550 1.94 -33.94 44.12
C SER A 550 3.22 -34.60 44.65
N GLU A 551 4.35 -33.86 44.66
CA GLU A 551 5.31 -33.74 45.79
C GLU A 551 6.70 -33.19 45.36
N THR A 552 6.99 -33.10 44.06
CA THR A 552 8.28 -32.55 43.55
C THR A 552 8.28 -31.04 43.30
N GLU A 553 7.11 -30.41 43.14
CA GLU A 553 7.00 -29.00 42.75
C GLU A 553 7.22 -27.98 43.88
N GLU A 554 7.02 -28.34 45.15
CA GLU A 554 7.12 -27.37 46.26
C GLU A 554 8.55 -26.88 46.50
N LYS A 555 9.54 -27.77 46.37
CA LYS A 555 10.96 -27.43 46.55
C LYS A 555 11.50 -26.54 45.44
N GLU A 556 11.02 -26.71 44.21
CA GLU A 556 11.40 -25.84 43.08
C GLU A 556 10.77 -24.45 43.20
N LYS A 557 9.52 -24.36 43.67
CA LYS A 557 8.83 -23.08 43.92
C LYS A 557 9.50 -22.26 45.03
N GLU A 558 10.00 -22.89 46.11
CA GLU A 558 10.74 -22.19 47.16
C GLU A 558 12.10 -21.65 46.68
N LEU A 559 12.84 -22.44 45.90
CA LEU A 559 14.15 -22.06 45.38
C LEU A 559 14.04 -20.95 44.31
N ALA A 560 12.97 -20.97 43.51
CA ALA A 560 12.62 -19.90 42.59
C ALA A 560 12.26 -18.59 43.33
N ARG A 561 11.51 -18.69 44.44
CA ARG A 561 11.12 -17.53 45.28
C ARG A 561 12.32 -16.89 45.97
N GLN A 562 13.32 -17.68 46.38
CA GLN A 562 14.58 -17.18 46.94
C GLN A 562 15.43 -16.46 45.89
N LYS A 563 15.58 -17.04 44.68
CA LYS A 563 16.28 -16.39 43.56
C LYS A 563 15.62 -15.08 43.14
N LEU A 564 14.29 -15.01 43.16
CA LEU A 564 13.54 -13.79 42.82
C LEU A 564 13.73 -12.68 43.87
N LYS A 565 13.78 -13.04 45.17
CA LYS A 565 14.12 -12.11 46.26
C LYS A 565 15.54 -11.55 46.12
N GLU A 566 16.50 -12.40 45.75
CA GLU A 566 17.90 -11.99 45.57
C GLU A 566 18.07 -11.05 44.37
N GLN A 567 17.40 -11.34 43.24
CA GLN A 567 17.38 -10.45 42.07
C GLN A 567 16.71 -9.09 42.37
N LEU A 568 15.62 -9.07 43.15
CA LEU A 568 14.97 -7.83 43.57
C LEU A 568 15.90 -6.99 44.47
N LYS A 569 16.65 -7.63 45.36
CA LYS A 569 17.61 -6.96 46.25
C LYS A 569 18.76 -6.33 45.46
N GLN A 570 19.33 -7.06 44.50
CA GLN A 570 20.38 -6.54 43.60
C GLN A 570 19.86 -5.37 42.75
N LYS A 571 18.60 -5.42 42.28
CA LYS A 571 17.98 -4.36 41.49
C LYS A 571 17.73 -3.09 42.32
N GLN A 572 17.33 -3.23 43.58
CA GLN A 572 17.18 -2.10 44.52
C GLN A 572 18.52 -1.46 44.87
N GLU A 573 19.57 -2.26 45.06
CA GLU A 573 20.92 -1.77 45.39
C GLU A 573 21.54 -1.00 44.22
N LYS A 574 21.35 -1.48 42.98
CA LYS A 574 21.76 -0.78 41.76
C LYS A 574 21.06 0.58 41.61
N LYS A 575 19.76 0.64 41.91
CA LYS A 575 18.96 1.88 41.85
C LYS A 575 19.35 2.89 42.95
N LYS A 576 19.74 2.41 44.14
CA LYS A 576 20.34 3.26 45.19
C LYS A 576 21.70 3.82 44.76
N ARG A 577 22.54 3.03 44.09
CA ARG A 577 23.85 3.48 43.61
C ARG A 577 23.74 4.53 42.52
N GLU A 578 22.84 4.35 41.55
CA GLU A 578 22.56 5.36 40.52
C GLU A 578 22.04 6.68 41.12
N ARG A 579 21.22 6.62 42.17
CA ARG A 579 20.71 7.82 42.86
C ARG A 579 21.82 8.55 43.64
N ALA A 580 22.78 7.81 44.21
CA ALA A 580 23.95 8.39 44.88
C ALA A 580 24.92 9.03 43.88
N GLU A 581 25.16 8.38 42.74
CA GLU A 581 25.98 8.93 41.64
C GLU A 581 25.34 10.19 41.02
N ALA A 582 24.01 10.22 40.87
CA ALA A 582 23.27 11.41 40.42
C ALA A 582 23.35 12.57 41.43
N ALA A 583 23.31 12.28 42.74
CA ALA A 583 23.46 13.30 43.78
C ALA A 583 24.87 13.89 43.82
N GLN A 584 25.91 13.06 43.62
CA GLN A 584 27.30 13.53 43.49
C GLN A 584 27.50 14.39 42.22
N TYR A 585 26.84 14.05 41.12
CA TYR A 585 26.88 14.84 39.89
C TYR A 585 26.21 16.22 40.06
N MET A 586 25.07 16.28 40.75
CA MET A 586 24.37 17.54 41.08
C MET A 586 25.17 18.44 42.03
N SER A 587 25.92 17.84 42.97
CA SER A 587 26.84 18.59 43.85
C SER A 587 27.98 19.25 43.07
N LYS A 588 28.51 18.58 42.04
CA LYS A 588 29.59 19.09 41.18
C LYS A 588 29.16 20.22 40.24
N MET A 589 27.87 20.26 39.86
CA MET A 589 27.30 21.34 39.06
C MET A 589 27.09 22.62 39.90
N LYS A 590 26.86 22.48 41.21
CA LYS A 590 26.62 23.59 42.13
C LYS A 590 27.89 24.36 42.51
N SER A 591 29.09 23.78 42.33
CA SER A 591 30.38 24.45 42.58
C SER A 591 30.90 25.31 41.42
N ILE A 592 30.26 25.28 40.26
CA ILE A 592 30.66 26.06 39.07
C ILE A 592 29.94 27.43 39.00
N ASN A 593 28.83 27.60 39.72
CA ASN A 593 28.01 28.83 39.69
C ASN A 593 28.36 29.88 40.77
N LYS A 594 29.51 29.78 41.44
CA LYS A 594 29.88 30.70 42.54
C LYS A 594 30.91 31.79 42.17
N ASN A 595 31.42 31.81 40.94
CA ASN A 595 32.54 32.68 40.55
C ASN A 595 32.19 33.79 39.54
N ASP A 596 30.92 34.11 39.29
CA ASP A 596 30.56 35.09 38.24
C ASP A 596 29.46 36.09 38.65
N GLU A 597 29.42 36.49 39.92
CA GLU A 597 28.61 37.63 40.38
C GLU A 597 29.52 38.82 40.75
N LEU A 598 29.98 39.57 39.74
CA LEU A 598 30.38 40.96 39.90
C LEU A 598 30.51 41.67 38.54
N SER A 599 29.39 42.20 38.03
CA SER A 599 29.27 43.53 37.39
C SER A 599 27.99 43.63 36.55
N LEU A 600 27.04 44.43 37.02
CA LEU A 600 25.94 44.99 36.24
C LEU A 600 26.44 46.29 35.59
N ASP A 601 26.36 46.41 34.26
CA ASP A 601 25.62 47.51 33.64
C ASP A 601 25.38 47.26 32.14
N GLY A 602 24.24 47.74 31.66
CA GLY A 602 23.59 47.27 30.43
C GLY A 602 24.07 47.89 29.11
N GLU A 603 23.89 47.12 28.02
CA GLU A 603 23.47 47.62 26.71
C GLU A 603 23.13 46.45 25.73
N ARG A 604 21.88 46.48 25.24
CA ARG A 604 21.32 45.92 23.98
C ARG A 604 21.68 44.49 23.51
N ASN A 605 20.61 43.68 23.37
CA ASN A 605 20.50 42.45 22.57
C ASN A 605 21.29 42.53 21.24
N LYS A 606 22.45 41.86 21.17
CA LYS A 606 23.08 41.49 19.90
C LYS A 606 22.47 40.19 19.41
N VAL A 607 21.66 40.28 18.36
CA VAL A 607 21.31 39.13 17.51
C VAL A 607 22.63 38.54 17.00
N VAL A 608 22.94 37.32 17.44
CA VAL A 608 24.14 36.61 17.00
C VAL A 608 23.91 36.19 15.55
N SER A 609 24.80 36.61 14.63
CA SER A 609 24.66 36.25 13.21
C SER A 609 24.79 34.74 13.00
N PHE A 610 24.03 34.22 12.03
CA PHE A 610 23.98 32.82 11.62
C PHE A 610 25.37 32.18 11.45
N GLY A 611 26.32 32.93 10.87
CA GLY A 611 27.70 32.46 10.69
C GLY A 611 28.48 32.25 12.01
N LYS A 612 28.14 32.98 13.08
CA LYS A 612 28.79 32.86 14.39
C LYS A 612 28.19 31.68 15.19
N GLN A 613 26.88 31.43 15.04
CA GLN A 613 26.22 30.24 15.57
C GLN A 613 26.70 28.94 14.88
N ALA A 614 26.87 28.95 13.55
CA ALA A 614 27.42 27.81 12.81
C ALA A 614 28.86 27.47 13.23
N LYS A 615 29.69 28.49 13.54
CA LYS A 615 31.07 28.29 14.04
C LYS A 615 31.09 27.70 15.45
N LEU A 616 30.24 28.15 16.37
CA LEU A 616 30.09 27.58 17.72
C LEU A 616 29.66 26.10 17.70
N GLN A 617 28.81 25.72 16.74
CA GLN A 617 28.45 24.31 16.54
C GLN A 617 29.60 23.50 15.92
N GLY A 618 30.37 24.11 15.01
CA GLY A 618 31.60 23.53 14.46
C GLY A 618 32.68 23.28 15.51
N GLU A 619 32.81 24.18 16.49
CA GLU A 619 33.78 24.03 17.59
C GLU A 619 33.31 23.01 18.63
N SER A 620 32.04 23.03 19.04
CA SER A 620 31.50 22.01 19.96
C SER A 620 31.49 20.59 19.37
N SER A 621 31.33 20.45 18.05
CA SER A 621 31.45 19.17 17.35
C SER A 621 32.90 18.70 17.18
N LYS A 622 33.87 19.62 17.06
CA LYS A 622 35.32 19.31 17.12
C LYS A 622 35.76 18.84 18.50
N VAL A 623 35.35 19.53 19.56
CA VAL A 623 35.64 19.13 20.96
C VAL A 623 35.04 17.76 21.28
N ARG A 624 33.83 17.47 20.78
CA ARG A 624 33.21 16.12 20.88
C ARG A 624 33.91 15.05 20.03
N LYS A 625 34.62 15.42 18.96
CA LYS A 625 35.41 14.49 18.12
C LYS A 625 36.75 14.14 18.79
N GLU A 626 37.41 15.11 19.42
CA GLU A 626 38.71 14.92 20.06
C GLU A 626 38.62 14.02 21.31
N GLN A 627 37.56 14.12 22.09
CA GLN A 627 37.32 13.22 23.24
C GLN A 627 37.01 11.76 22.84
N LYS A 628 36.78 11.47 21.55
CA LYS A 628 36.35 10.15 21.04
C LYS A 628 37.34 9.51 20.06
N ALA A 629 38.63 9.87 20.12
CA ALA A 629 39.64 9.35 19.20
C ALA A 629 39.76 7.81 19.18
N ASN A 630 39.32 7.11 20.25
CA ASN A 630 39.40 5.65 20.35
C ASN A 630 38.06 4.90 20.10
N THR A 631 36.99 5.60 19.71
CA THR A 631 35.68 4.99 19.43
C THR A 631 35.01 5.63 18.22
N ARG A 632 34.88 4.89 17.12
CA ARG A 632 34.09 5.33 15.96
C ARG A 632 32.66 4.84 16.13
N ILE A 633 31.74 5.78 16.32
CA ILE A 633 30.30 5.54 16.39
C ILE A 633 29.68 6.09 15.10
N ARG A 634 29.12 5.21 14.26
CA ARG A 634 28.27 5.64 13.14
C ARG A 634 26.82 5.47 13.56
N LYS A 635 26.04 6.55 13.51
CA LYS A 635 24.59 6.52 13.70
C LYS A 635 23.92 6.92 12.39
N ASN A 636 23.02 6.09 11.90
CA ASN A 636 22.16 6.45 10.79
C ASN A 636 20.88 7.11 11.33
N ALA A 637 20.18 7.86 10.48
CA ALA A 637 19.05 8.73 10.86
C ALA A 637 17.85 8.03 11.51
N ILE A 638 17.84 6.68 11.59
CA ILE A 638 16.74 5.86 12.12
C ILE A 638 17.12 5.16 13.44
N GLY A 639 18.25 5.52 14.07
CA GLY A 639 18.50 5.20 15.49
C GLY A 639 19.29 3.92 15.78
N GLU A 640 19.76 3.20 14.76
CA GLU A 640 20.77 2.15 14.92
C GLU A 640 22.20 2.71 14.89
N GLY A 641 23.06 2.19 15.76
CA GLY A 641 24.42 2.70 16.00
C GLY A 641 25.45 1.60 16.04
N GLU A 642 26.39 1.61 15.10
CA GLU A 642 27.55 0.71 15.07
C GLU A 642 28.72 1.36 15.83
N ILE A 643 29.36 0.58 16.71
CA ILE A 643 30.52 1.00 17.51
C ILE A 643 31.72 0.12 17.15
N THR A 644 32.79 0.73 16.65
CA THR A 644 34.06 0.05 16.37
C THR A 644 35.18 0.57 17.26
N PHE A 645 35.89 -0.36 17.91
CA PHE A 645 37.03 -0.10 18.80
C PHE A 645 38.33 -0.51 18.11
N ILE A 646 39.34 0.37 18.13
CA ILE A 646 40.70 0.06 17.65
C ILE A 646 41.62 0.05 18.87
N PRO A 647 42.10 -1.11 19.35
CA PRO A 647 42.95 -1.18 20.53
C PRO A 647 44.38 -0.70 20.20
N THR A 648 44.92 0.21 21.02
CA THR A 648 46.32 0.66 20.94
C THR A 648 47.15 0.09 22.10
N LYS A 649 48.42 -0.26 21.83
CA LYS A 649 49.35 -0.82 22.83
C LYS A 649 49.79 0.26 23.85
N LYS A 650 49.82 -0.10 25.13
CA LYS A 650 50.28 0.77 26.23
C LYS A 650 51.79 1.04 26.14
N THR A 651 52.19 2.29 26.26
CA THR A 651 53.58 2.71 26.50
C THR A 651 53.90 2.67 27.99
N ALA A 652 55.16 2.32 28.33
CA ALA A 652 55.65 2.19 29.70
C ALA A 652 55.80 3.57 30.36
N LYS A 653 55.42 3.68 31.64
CA LYS A 653 55.58 4.90 32.44
C LYS A 653 57.04 5.04 32.92
N MET A 654 57.63 6.22 32.73
CA MET A 654 58.89 6.61 33.38
C MET A 654 58.63 6.92 34.87
N ALA A 655 59.58 6.53 35.72
CA ALA A 655 59.55 6.68 37.17
C ALA A 655 59.94 8.12 37.59
N PHE A 656 59.29 8.62 38.64
CA PHE A 656 59.68 9.84 39.36
C PHE A 656 60.59 9.46 40.55
N GLU A 657 61.63 10.26 40.76
CA GLU A 657 62.61 10.17 41.86
C GLU A 657 62.01 10.66 43.18
N ASP A 658 62.11 9.84 44.23
CA ASP A 658 61.80 10.21 45.62
C ASP A 658 63.10 10.46 46.40
N GLN A 659 63.21 11.65 46.99
CA GLN A 659 64.13 11.95 48.09
C GLN A 659 63.48 11.52 49.40
N GLU A 660 64.16 10.69 50.21
CA GLU A 660 64.41 10.93 51.65
C GLU A 660 65.08 9.73 52.34
N GLU A 661 65.70 10.05 53.46
CA GLU A 661 66.75 9.37 54.20
C GLU A 661 66.35 8.09 54.96
N ASN A 662 67.25 7.10 54.89
CA ASN A 662 67.85 6.34 56.01
C ASN A 662 66.95 5.45 56.91
N SER A 663 67.07 4.12 56.76
CA SER A 663 67.66 3.23 57.79
C SER A 663 67.49 1.74 57.46
N GLU A 664 68.54 0.99 57.78
CA GLU A 664 68.78 -0.42 57.51
C GLU A 664 67.77 -1.37 58.20
N ARG A 665 67.42 -2.50 57.56
CA ARG A 665 67.62 -3.86 58.11
C ARG A 665 67.15 -4.99 57.16
N ARG A 666 67.92 -6.07 57.26
CA ARG A 666 67.95 -7.32 56.50
C ARG A 666 66.68 -8.20 56.65
N GLY A 667 66.32 -8.92 55.60
CA GLY A 667 65.40 -10.06 55.65
C GLY A 667 65.37 -10.87 54.35
N LYS A 668 65.63 -12.18 54.43
CA LYS A 668 66.01 -13.10 53.34
C LYS A 668 64.87 -13.50 52.38
N ALA A 669 65.33 -13.92 51.21
CA ALA A 669 64.66 -14.64 50.12
C ALA A 669 63.83 -15.88 50.52
N LYS A 670 62.68 -16.08 49.85
CA LYS A 670 62.43 -17.21 48.92
C LYS A 670 61.05 -17.15 48.27
N GLN A 671 61.02 -17.42 46.96
CA GLN A 671 59.85 -17.80 46.18
C GLN A 671 59.30 -19.17 46.63
N VAL A 672 57.97 -19.30 46.64
CA VAL A 672 57.29 -20.60 46.53
C VAL A 672 56.20 -20.47 45.47
N VAL A 673 56.37 -21.25 44.40
CA VAL A 673 55.39 -21.52 43.35
C VAL A 673 54.78 -22.88 43.67
N ASP A 674 53.45 -22.95 43.82
CA ASP A 674 52.69 -24.20 43.81
C ASP A 674 51.23 -23.86 43.49
N GLY A 675 50.49 -24.48 42.57
CA GLY A 675 50.78 -25.58 41.67
C GLY A 675 49.73 -25.63 40.56
N ARG A 676 50.18 -25.97 39.34
CA ARG A 676 49.32 -26.39 38.22
C ARG A 676 49.08 -27.90 38.33
N ARG A 677 47.83 -28.36 38.20
CA ARG A 677 47.55 -29.68 37.63
C ARG A 677 46.39 -29.63 36.64
N ARG A 678 46.66 -30.21 35.46
CA ARG A 678 45.77 -30.53 34.36
C ARG A 678 45.22 -31.96 34.58
N ALA A 679 44.01 -32.24 34.11
CA ALA A 679 43.53 -33.58 33.75
C ALA A 679 42.48 -33.42 32.63
N SER A 680 42.83 -33.78 31.39
CA SER A 680 42.44 -35.00 30.63
C SER A 680 41.17 -34.77 29.80
N LYS A 681 41.30 -34.51 28.49
CA LYS A 681 41.17 -35.49 27.39
C LYS A 681 39.91 -36.35 27.48
N ASN A 682 38.94 -36.08 26.61
CA ASN A 682 38.16 -37.15 25.97
C ASN A 682 37.77 -36.73 24.55
N VAL A 683 38.11 -37.62 23.62
CA VAL A 683 37.82 -37.62 22.19
C VAL A 683 36.87 -38.79 21.95
N PHE A 684 35.71 -38.54 21.35
CA PHE A 684 34.92 -39.51 20.58
C PHE A 684 34.47 -38.76 19.32
N ARG A 685 35.17 -38.97 18.19
CA ARG A 685 34.85 -39.87 17.08
C ARG A 685 33.58 -39.49 16.32
N GLY A 686 33.76 -39.20 15.03
CA GLY A 686 32.72 -38.73 14.13
C GLY A 686 31.71 -39.80 13.73
N MET A 687 30.57 -39.26 13.33
CA MET A 687 29.82 -39.59 12.14
C MET A 687 29.32 -38.27 11.55
#